data_AF-A0A1I3C3F4-F1
#
_entry.id   AF-A0A1I3C3F4-F1
#
_cell.length_a   1.000
_cell.length_b   1.000
_cell.length_c   1.000
_cell.angle_alpha   90.00
_cell.angle_beta   90.00
_cell.angle_gamma   90.00
#
_symmetry.space_group_name_H-M   'P 1'
#
loop_
_entity.id
_entity.type
_entity.pdbx_description
1 polymer ?
#
loop_
_entity_poly.entity_id
_entity_poly.type
_entity_poly.pdbx_seq_one_letter_code
_entity_poly.pdbx_strand_id
1 'polypeptide(L)'
;MKKLAKKAVALSMVAAMATPAFQLSGVGSIDANAAEKIDRVMVHDPSIFEYNNEYYVFGSHIATAKSSDLVNWTQVSTDYQSVGNNPIYGNVKENLAESFKWAGYDDGDCKGGYAVWAPDVIYNPNYVWADGHKGAYMLYYSASSTWRRSCIGYMVSDRADGGYSYGGTVVYSGFTNTGKVNYDGNSTRDTTYTNDYLPFNKLIEEGKIDGDVSTWKCFNSNGSWNNNYAPNAIDPTLFYDATGEHLYMVYGSWSGGLFILEIDQKTGEAIYPGKDGVDATSGNFVDRYFGTHIAGGNHQSGEGPYIEYDKNTGYYYMYETYGGLTTTGGYNMRLFRSKNPLGPYEDASGKNAAGSGKNCYQYGTKLIGNYQFYGQPGYRAAGHNSALITDDGKYYLIYHQRFLDSSRGEGHEVRVHQQFLNEDDWLVTAVYENRNEQIQKYTMDDVVGTYEYVNHGNGEKDGSMISTQSVELNADGTVTGDVTGTWSMADATGRDYTYVTINADNATYKGVFFKQTNDNGEKTMTFTANGNNNLAIWGSKYEETDETAAGKVIEQLKDIIPESTRENIQLPTELGKAKIEWSSDNQTVLSADGKVGTPSSDTEVTLTGKVTVNSYSTDATFKVLVYDAPKVIVGYDFDSVDGDAVSATSASTKDSAATLKGDAKVVTDEERGQVLKLENEAGNKQVNYLSLPSDVFSNVDKAGYTVSMWVNIDSSTWEHSALFEADWLADGASTGTYPMTRIGANLIGRINANDYSDAVPGLSYSDLTNKWQLVTYTVAPNGIKVYLNGNEIVYDKKDISNCFSGQGAAIQNANHVMVGAGDIWTDEDVRNAMFDDVRIYDTALTGSEIKDIYESTYKEKEEEPEEPEQPEQPEVVEKAIDEEEPEVEGQTKVYVKLDNTEFPSDTFVYAVDEEQKDLLGEYPGKKMAHIGNGWYSVNVPSTMLYDEKLNDTEESDVKEVLEESEKKIIDEDITESDDETNDADEIQDDSEAGDTVEEIEGIVTTLLKSIKSAFAPLQVSAAEHDIFNNGIVVRVNDGKDVDKIATALFTATRPSAEELKQGEADTPEVPDTPSEPSTPSKPSTPSTPSTPGTSNNSGSTSGSSNSSSGAAVAPAPAANTATIVDAAVPTAGAVTKTASTDAKKTTKSSTKVTKTVTVEDEAEAEETEESEEAVEDNSAEETQETETQDLESQETETTITTIEDEETPEAVEETSVTANGVNPIAVVVIVIAIVAAVTGVVIVRKRG
;
A
#
# COMPACT_ATOMS: atom_id res chain seq x y z
N MET A 1 22.36 -31.05 -66.63
CA MET A 1 23.08 -31.59 -65.45
C MET A 1 23.40 -30.47 -64.45
N LYS A 2 22.43 -30.01 -63.64
CA LYS A 2 22.63 -28.99 -62.56
C LYS A 2 21.61 -29.16 -61.41
N LYS A 3 21.45 -30.37 -60.86
CA LYS A 3 20.49 -30.64 -59.75
C LYS A 3 20.97 -31.59 -58.64
N LEU A 4 22.27 -31.93 -58.59
CA LEU A 4 22.85 -32.84 -57.57
C LEU A 4 23.97 -32.22 -56.70
N ALA A 5 24.48 -31.03 -57.03
CA ALA A 5 25.62 -30.43 -56.32
C ALA A 5 25.23 -29.63 -55.04
N LYS A 6 23.95 -29.33 -54.82
CA LYS A 6 23.49 -28.52 -53.66
C LYS A 6 23.09 -29.32 -52.41
N LYS A 7 23.16 -30.66 -52.41
CA LYS A 7 22.88 -31.51 -51.24
C LYS A 7 24.14 -32.02 -50.49
N ALA A 8 25.34 -31.59 -50.90
CA ALA A 8 26.60 -32.09 -50.34
C ALA A 8 27.29 -31.15 -49.31
N VAL A 9 26.87 -29.89 -49.21
CA VAL A 9 27.47 -28.89 -48.29
C VAL A 9 26.65 -28.71 -47.01
N ALA A 10 25.33 -28.91 -47.07
CA ALA A 10 24.45 -28.90 -45.90
C ALA A 10 24.66 -30.09 -44.94
N LEU A 11 25.56 -31.03 -45.27
CA LEU A 11 25.86 -32.21 -44.44
C LEU A 11 27.24 -32.12 -43.75
N SER A 12 28.03 -31.08 -44.01
CA SER A 12 29.36 -30.89 -43.41
C SER A 12 29.42 -29.87 -42.27
N MET A 13 28.32 -29.19 -41.96
CA MET A 13 28.19 -28.31 -40.78
C MET A 13 27.35 -28.90 -39.65
N VAL A 14 26.77 -30.09 -39.83
CA VAL A 14 26.11 -30.87 -38.76
C VAL A 14 27.09 -31.82 -38.05
N ALA A 15 28.36 -31.85 -38.47
CA ALA A 15 29.40 -32.75 -37.96
C ALA A 15 30.50 -32.02 -37.12
N ALA A 16 30.27 -30.76 -36.75
CA ALA A 16 31.26 -29.91 -36.06
C ALA A 16 30.88 -29.53 -34.61
N MET A 17 29.66 -29.83 -34.16
CA MET A 17 29.22 -29.71 -32.76
C MET A 17 28.82 -31.07 -32.17
N ALA A 18 29.49 -32.13 -32.63
CA ALA A 18 29.31 -33.50 -32.18
C ALA A 18 30.58 -34.06 -31.50
N THR A 19 31.29 -33.22 -30.75
CA THR A 19 32.13 -33.72 -29.65
C THR A 19 31.19 -34.18 -28.55
N PRO A 20 31.21 -35.46 -28.12
CA PRO A 20 30.46 -35.85 -26.93
C PRO A 20 30.99 -35.03 -25.75
N ALA A 21 30.09 -34.40 -25.00
CA ALA A 21 30.46 -33.81 -23.72
C ALA A 21 31.11 -34.92 -22.88
N PHE A 22 32.33 -34.66 -22.41
CA PHE A 22 33.01 -35.58 -21.52
C PHE A 22 32.27 -35.54 -20.19
N GLN A 23 31.30 -36.45 -19.97
CA GLN A 23 30.59 -36.52 -18.72
C GLN A 23 31.63 -36.69 -17.60
N LEU A 24 31.70 -35.69 -16.72
CA LEU A 24 32.58 -35.70 -15.56
C LEU A 24 31.92 -36.50 -14.43
N SER A 25 31.50 -37.74 -14.76
CA SER A 25 30.92 -38.74 -13.86
C SER A 25 32.00 -39.22 -12.87
N GLY A 26 32.32 -38.37 -11.91
CA GLY A 26 33.52 -38.49 -11.07
C GLY A 26 33.76 -37.34 -10.08
N VAL A 27 32.92 -36.30 -10.07
CA VAL A 27 32.79 -35.38 -8.92
C VAL A 27 31.50 -35.77 -8.20
N GLY A 28 31.57 -36.05 -6.90
CA GLY A 28 30.40 -36.34 -6.08
C GLY A 28 29.51 -35.10 -5.93
N SER A 29 28.27 -35.30 -5.51
CA SER A 29 27.34 -34.22 -5.15
C SER A 29 28.01 -33.27 -4.14
N ILE A 30 28.41 -32.10 -4.62
CA ILE A 30 28.86 -31.00 -3.77
C ILE A 30 27.57 -30.33 -3.30
N ASP A 31 27.23 -30.44 -2.01
CA ASP A 31 26.15 -29.65 -1.46
C ASP A 31 26.48 -28.17 -1.66
N ALA A 32 25.62 -27.49 -2.42
CA ALA A 32 25.67 -26.04 -2.57
C ALA A 32 25.28 -25.43 -1.22
N ASN A 33 26.29 -25.13 -0.40
CA ASN A 33 26.10 -24.35 0.81
C ASN A 33 25.68 -22.94 0.44
N ALA A 34 24.74 -22.40 1.21
CA ALA A 34 24.23 -21.06 1.03
C ALA A 34 25.37 -20.04 1.17
N ALA A 35 25.27 -18.94 0.44
CA ALA A 35 26.16 -17.80 0.64
C ALA A 35 26.01 -17.25 2.07
N GLU A 36 27.09 -17.31 2.86
CA GLU A 36 27.15 -16.75 4.23
C GLU A 36 27.12 -15.20 4.25
N LYS A 37 27.21 -14.56 3.09
CA LYS A 37 27.21 -13.11 2.91
C LYS A 37 26.36 -12.74 1.69
N ILE A 38 25.60 -11.65 1.83
CA ILE A 38 24.83 -10.99 0.78
C ILE A 38 25.23 -9.52 0.73
N ASP A 39 25.70 -9.02 -0.40
CA ASP A 39 25.95 -7.59 -0.66
C ASP A 39 24.73 -6.95 -1.34
N ARG A 40 24.18 -5.90 -0.72
CA ARG A 40 22.95 -5.21 -1.16
C ARG A 40 23.25 -4.00 -2.05
N VAL A 41 22.28 -3.67 -2.91
CA VAL A 41 22.30 -2.49 -3.80
C VAL A 41 20.92 -1.83 -3.85
N MET A 42 20.92 -0.54 -4.18
CA MET A 42 19.72 0.28 -4.33
C MET A 42 19.50 0.54 -5.81
N VAL A 43 18.54 -0.18 -6.39
CA VAL A 43 18.04 0.01 -7.75
C VAL A 43 16.52 -0.16 -7.66
N HIS A 44 15.78 0.89 -8.00
CA HIS A 44 14.32 0.84 -8.12
C HIS A 44 13.98 0.30 -9.51
N ASP A 45 12.89 -0.46 -9.65
CA ASP A 45 12.41 -1.02 -10.92
C ASP A 45 13.49 -1.84 -11.70
N PRO A 46 14.09 -2.89 -11.10
CA PRO A 46 15.25 -3.57 -11.67
C PRO A 46 14.90 -4.55 -12.81
N SER A 47 15.19 -4.20 -14.07
CA SER A 47 15.25 -5.17 -15.18
C SER A 47 16.58 -5.89 -15.26
N ILE A 48 16.53 -7.22 -15.32
CA ILE A 48 17.65 -8.17 -15.31
C ILE A 48 18.22 -8.42 -16.72
N PHE A 49 19.55 -8.45 -16.86
CA PHE A 49 20.18 -8.78 -18.14
C PHE A 49 21.55 -9.47 -17.95
N GLU A 50 21.81 -10.61 -18.61
CA GLU A 50 23.14 -11.25 -18.59
C GLU A 50 24.06 -10.67 -19.68
N TYR A 51 25.26 -10.22 -19.29
CA TYR A 51 26.29 -9.73 -20.20
C TYR A 51 27.69 -10.11 -19.70
N ASN A 52 28.50 -10.74 -20.57
CA ASN A 52 29.89 -11.15 -20.26
C ASN A 52 30.04 -12.01 -18.98
N ASN A 53 29.07 -12.89 -18.69
CA ASN A 53 29.01 -13.70 -17.46
C ASN A 53 28.86 -12.90 -16.15
N GLU A 54 28.33 -11.68 -16.24
CA GLU A 54 27.78 -10.93 -15.12
C GLU A 54 26.30 -10.63 -15.40
N TYR A 55 25.46 -10.70 -14.37
CA TYR A 55 24.08 -10.26 -14.40
C TYR A 55 24.03 -8.79 -14.00
N TYR A 56 23.39 -7.96 -14.81
CA TYR A 56 23.15 -6.55 -14.56
C TYR A 56 21.68 -6.34 -14.17
N VAL A 57 21.42 -5.40 -13.28
CA VAL A 57 20.08 -4.82 -13.11
C VAL A 57 20.14 -3.35 -13.49
N PHE A 58 19.34 -2.97 -14.48
CA PHE A 58 19.10 -1.60 -14.90
C PHE A 58 17.79 -1.14 -14.25
N GLY A 59 17.73 0.11 -13.78
CA GLY A 59 16.53 0.57 -13.09
C GLY A 59 16.26 2.05 -13.23
N SER A 60 15.18 2.47 -12.59
CA SER A 60 14.77 3.87 -12.49
C SER A 60 15.89 4.77 -11.98
N HIS A 61 15.77 6.06 -12.30
CA HIS A 61 16.67 7.12 -11.85
C HIS A 61 18.11 6.93 -12.32
N ILE A 62 18.30 6.29 -13.49
CA ILE A 62 19.60 5.88 -14.06
C ILE A 62 20.49 5.06 -13.12
N ALA A 63 19.87 4.40 -12.12
CA ALA A 63 20.53 3.46 -11.24
C ALA A 63 20.86 2.16 -12.00
N THR A 64 21.98 1.54 -11.65
CA THR A 64 22.41 0.26 -12.24
C THR A 64 23.31 -0.45 -11.25
N ALA A 65 23.17 -1.77 -11.16
CA ALA A 65 24.06 -2.63 -10.39
C ALA A 65 24.37 -3.92 -11.15
N LYS A 66 25.34 -4.71 -10.68
CA LYS A 66 25.67 -6.01 -11.25
C LYS A 66 26.14 -7.04 -10.23
N SER A 67 26.03 -8.32 -10.58
CA SER A 67 26.42 -9.48 -9.76
C SER A 67 26.96 -10.59 -10.67
N SER A 68 27.86 -11.44 -10.15
CA SER A 68 28.30 -12.66 -10.83
C SER A 68 27.57 -13.92 -10.34
N ASP A 69 26.70 -13.80 -9.32
CA ASP A 69 26.14 -14.93 -8.58
C ASP A 69 24.66 -14.77 -8.19
N LEU A 70 24.00 -13.67 -8.57
CA LEU A 70 22.61 -13.32 -8.20
C LEU A 70 22.37 -13.21 -6.67
N VAL A 71 23.44 -12.99 -5.89
CA VAL A 71 23.37 -12.80 -4.42
C VAL A 71 24.15 -11.55 -4.00
N ASN A 72 25.40 -11.43 -4.44
CA ASN A 72 26.30 -10.36 -4.08
C ASN A 72 26.33 -9.32 -5.20
N TRP A 73 25.77 -8.14 -4.93
CA TRP A 73 25.62 -7.08 -5.91
C TRP A 73 26.63 -5.94 -5.69
N THR A 74 27.07 -5.33 -6.78
CA THR A 74 27.94 -4.14 -6.81
C THR A 74 27.24 -3.03 -7.58
N GLN A 75 27.06 -1.88 -6.94
CA GLN A 75 26.48 -0.69 -7.57
C GLN A 75 27.39 -0.15 -8.68
N VAL A 76 26.82 0.17 -9.85
CA VAL A 76 27.50 0.76 -11.01
C VAL A 76 27.17 2.25 -11.13
N SER A 77 25.90 2.61 -10.93
CA SER A 77 25.41 3.98 -10.82
C SER A 77 24.24 4.07 -9.83
N THR A 78 24.05 5.25 -9.26
CA THR A 78 23.00 5.59 -8.30
C THR A 78 22.18 6.76 -8.81
N ASP A 79 21.00 6.92 -8.21
CA ASP A 79 19.92 7.86 -8.51
C ASP A 79 20.41 9.25 -8.94
N TYR A 80 20.34 9.51 -10.25
CA TYR A 80 20.79 10.72 -10.95
C TYR A 80 22.21 11.20 -10.62
N GLN A 81 23.07 10.37 -10.03
CA GLN A 81 24.46 10.72 -9.82
C GLN A 81 25.19 10.71 -11.16
N SER A 82 26.06 11.71 -11.34
CA SER A 82 26.85 11.89 -12.56
C SER A 82 26.04 12.01 -13.86
N VAL A 83 24.83 12.61 -13.86
CA VAL A 83 24.00 12.81 -15.09
C VAL A 83 24.73 13.39 -16.31
N GLY A 84 25.83 14.15 -16.15
CA GLY A 84 26.64 14.66 -17.26
C GLY A 84 27.67 13.66 -17.84
N ASN A 85 27.89 12.52 -17.18
CA ASN A 85 28.80 11.44 -17.57
C ASN A 85 28.45 10.15 -16.78
N ASN A 86 27.23 9.64 -16.95
CA ASN A 86 26.77 8.39 -16.35
C ASN A 86 27.40 7.19 -17.11
N PRO A 87 27.80 6.09 -16.44
CA PRO A 87 28.45 4.95 -17.10
C PRO A 87 27.64 4.30 -18.24
N ILE A 88 26.32 4.26 -18.08
CA ILE A 88 25.37 3.66 -19.01
C ILE A 88 24.88 4.69 -20.03
N TYR A 89 24.29 5.79 -19.53
CA TYR A 89 23.54 6.79 -20.30
C TYR A 89 24.39 7.94 -20.88
N GLY A 90 25.68 8.07 -20.50
CA GLY A 90 26.52 9.19 -20.92
C GLY A 90 26.06 10.53 -20.34
N ASN A 91 26.00 11.59 -21.14
CA ASN A 91 25.39 12.85 -20.74
C ASN A 91 23.87 12.77 -20.96
N VAL A 92 23.11 12.46 -19.92
CA VAL A 92 21.67 12.17 -19.96
C VAL A 92 20.88 13.30 -20.63
N LYS A 93 21.20 14.57 -20.34
CA LYS A 93 20.50 15.72 -20.91
C LYS A 93 20.74 15.89 -22.41
N GLU A 94 21.94 15.60 -22.89
CA GLU A 94 22.28 15.71 -24.32
C GLU A 94 21.84 14.48 -25.11
N ASN A 95 21.91 13.29 -24.50
CA ASN A 95 21.53 12.03 -25.13
C ASN A 95 20.01 11.91 -25.28
N LEU A 96 19.25 12.13 -24.20
CA LEU A 96 17.79 11.97 -24.18
C LEU A 96 17.03 13.25 -24.61
N ALA A 97 17.72 14.21 -25.21
CA ALA A 97 17.23 15.56 -25.50
C ALA A 97 15.94 15.61 -26.33
N GLU A 98 15.70 14.59 -27.17
CA GLU A 98 14.51 14.47 -28.01
C GLU A 98 13.26 14.03 -27.20
N SER A 99 13.37 12.99 -26.36
CA SER A 99 12.29 12.63 -25.41
C SER A 99 12.04 13.77 -24.43
N PHE A 100 13.11 14.45 -24.00
CA PHE A 100 13.07 15.66 -23.16
C PHE A 100 12.50 16.92 -23.87
N LYS A 101 11.94 16.80 -25.08
CA LYS A 101 10.97 17.78 -25.64
C LYS A 101 9.55 17.58 -25.10
N TRP A 102 9.20 16.35 -24.72
CA TRP A 102 7.87 16.01 -24.21
C TRP A 102 7.78 15.96 -22.68
N ALA A 103 8.66 15.19 -22.04
CA ALA A 103 8.59 14.85 -20.61
C ALA A 103 9.97 14.46 -20.07
N GLY A 104 10.13 14.27 -18.75
CA GLY A 104 11.31 13.64 -18.16
C GLY A 104 12.47 14.56 -17.76
N TYR A 105 12.40 15.87 -18.05
CA TYR A 105 13.42 16.84 -17.63
C TYR A 105 12.86 18.25 -17.39
N ASP A 106 13.17 18.82 -16.22
CA ASP A 106 12.85 20.19 -15.77
C ASP A 106 11.41 20.65 -16.07
N ASP A 107 10.42 19.77 -15.89
CA ASP A 107 9.05 20.01 -16.32
C ASP A 107 8.01 19.22 -15.52
N GLY A 108 6.87 19.86 -15.23
CA GLY A 108 5.79 19.24 -14.48
C GLY A 108 6.26 18.81 -13.09
N ASP A 109 6.01 17.56 -12.74
CA ASP A 109 6.35 16.98 -11.44
C ASP A 109 7.88 16.81 -11.27
N CYS A 110 8.66 16.78 -12.37
CA CYS A 110 10.13 16.70 -12.35
C CYS A 110 10.83 18.07 -12.51
N LYS A 111 10.16 19.18 -12.16
CA LYS A 111 10.75 20.54 -12.24
C LYS A 111 12.06 20.62 -11.45
N GLY A 112 13.09 21.21 -12.05
CA GLY A 112 14.46 21.29 -11.49
C GLY A 112 15.28 20.01 -11.60
N GLY A 113 14.68 18.87 -12.01
CA GLY A 113 15.31 17.55 -12.00
C GLY A 113 15.07 16.73 -13.27
N TYR A 114 15.12 15.40 -13.10
CA TYR A 114 14.93 14.39 -14.15
C TYR A 114 13.90 13.35 -13.69
N ALA A 115 13.20 12.75 -14.64
CA ALA A 115 12.32 11.61 -14.45
C ALA A 115 12.54 10.62 -15.61
N VAL A 116 13.58 9.80 -15.45
CA VAL A 116 13.93 8.68 -16.33
C VAL A 116 13.70 7.40 -15.53
N TRP A 117 12.72 6.59 -15.92
CA TRP A 117 12.18 5.49 -15.12
C TRP A 117 12.15 4.17 -15.87
N ALA A 118 12.04 3.06 -15.11
CA ALA A 118 11.74 1.70 -15.53
C ALA A 118 12.33 1.33 -16.91
N PRO A 119 13.66 1.17 -17.01
CA PRO A 119 14.30 0.79 -18.26
C PRO A 119 14.41 -0.73 -18.40
N ASP A 120 14.32 -1.20 -19.64
CA ASP A 120 14.59 -2.60 -19.99
C ASP A 120 15.66 -2.70 -21.09
N VAL A 121 16.42 -3.80 -21.07
CA VAL A 121 17.58 -4.05 -21.92
C VAL A 121 17.45 -5.39 -22.64
N ILE A 122 17.49 -5.36 -23.98
CA ILE A 122 17.49 -6.56 -24.82
C ILE A 122 18.60 -6.54 -25.86
N TYR A 123 19.17 -7.70 -26.18
CA TYR A 123 20.05 -7.83 -27.34
C TYR A 123 19.25 -8.10 -28.62
N ASN A 124 19.38 -7.19 -29.59
CA ASN A 124 18.76 -7.31 -30.90
C ASN A 124 19.82 -7.63 -31.98
N PRO A 125 19.93 -8.90 -32.44
CA PRO A 125 20.89 -9.30 -33.47
C PRO A 125 20.52 -8.77 -34.87
N ASN A 126 19.31 -8.26 -35.04
CA ASN A 126 18.77 -7.83 -36.33
C ASN A 126 18.83 -6.32 -36.56
N TYR A 127 19.07 -5.51 -35.53
CA TYR A 127 19.24 -4.06 -35.61
C TYR A 127 20.29 -3.70 -36.67
N VAL A 128 20.05 -2.65 -37.47
CA VAL A 128 20.92 -2.23 -38.57
C VAL A 128 21.44 -0.82 -38.32
N TRP A 129 22.73 -0.69 -38.05
CA TRP A 129 23.40 0.58 -37.85
C TRP A 129 23.54 1.37 -39.17
N ALA A 130 23.77 2.68 -39.06
CA ALA A 130 23.83 3.60 -40.21
C ALA A 130 24.97 3.33 -41.22
N ASP A 131 26.00 2.57 -40.82
CA ASP A 131 27.08 2.09 -41.69
C ASP A 131 26.78 0.71 -42.34
N GLY A 132 25.68 0.08 -41.95
CA GLY A 132 25.20 -1.21 -42.44
C GLY A 132 25.65 -2.44 -41.65
N HIS A 133 26.35 -2.29 -40.50
CA HIS A 133 26.59 -3.44 -39.62
C HIS A 133 25.35 -3.80 -38.78
N LYS A 134 25.39 -4.98 -38.13
CA LYS A 134 24.23 -5.59 -37.47
C LYS A 134 24.52 -5.98 -36.03
N GLY A 135 23.47 -5.90 -35.20
CA GLY A 135 23.48 -6.27 -33.79
C GLY A 135 23.64 -5.06 -32.89
N ALA A 136 22.75 -4.89 -31.92
CA ALA A 136 22.85 -3.87 -30.88
C ALA A 136 22.23 -4.36 -29.58
N TYR A 137 22.78 -3.92 -28.44
CA TYR A 137 22.02 -3.89 -27.20
C TYR A 137 21.12 -2.67 -27.25
N MET A 138 19.85 -2.87 -26.93
CA MET A 138 18.81 -1.85 -26.95
C MET A 138 18.36 -1.60 -25.51
N LEU A 139 18.35 -0.34 -25.08
CA LEU A 139 17.83 0.06 -23.77
C LEU A 139 16.61 0.96 -24.02
N TYR A 140 15.42 0.48 -23.69
CA TYR A 140 14.19 1.27 -23.68
C TYR A 140 14.02 1.90 -22.30
N TYR A 141 13.54 3.14 -22.24
CA TYR A 141 13.40 3.89 -21.00
C TYR A 141 12.14 4.75 -21.02
N SER A 142 11.58 4.98 -19.85
CA SER A 142 10.46 5.90 -19.65
C SER A 142 10.97 7.31 -19.37
N ALA A 143 10.31 8.33 -19.94
CA ALA A 143 10.52 9.73 -19.61
C ALA A 143 9.17 10.37 -19.23
N SER A 144 9.02 10.86 -17.99
CA SER A 144 7.72 11.28 -17.43
C SER A 144 7.75 12.70 -16.84
N SER A 145 6.62 13.41 -16.88
CA SER A 145 6.47 14.74 -16.27
C SER A 145 5.13 14.97 -15.58
N THR A 146 4.13 14.11 -15.79
CA THR A 146 2.96 13.97 -14.90
C THR A 146 2.53 12.50 -14.87
N TRP A 147 1.64 12.11 -13.94
CA TRP A 147 1.00 10.78 -13.85
C TRP A 147 0.39 10.22 -15.15
N ARG A 148 0.22 11.05 -16.18
CA ARG A 148 -0.26 10.68 -17.53
C ARG A 148 0.64 11.13 -18.68
N ARG A 149 1.49 12.14 -18.49
CA ARG A 149 2.29 12.74 -19.57
C ARG A 149 3.71 12.18 -19.55
N SER A 150 3.90 11.17 -20.38
CA SER A 150 5.12 10.39 -20.50
C SER A 150 5.41 10.03 -21.96
N CYS A 151 6.61 9.55 -22.23
CA CYS A 151 6.94 8.84 -23.46
C CYS A 151 8.02 7.77 -23.22
N ILE A 152 8.00 6.73 -24.05
CA ILE A 152 9.01 5.68 -24.04
C ILE A 152 10.02 5.96 -25.15
N GLY A 153 11.26 6.21 -24.76
CA GLY A 153 12.41 6.34 -25.64
C GLY A 153 13.23 5.06 -25.71
N TYR A 154 14.14 4.98 -26.68
CA TYR A 154 15.16 3.93 -26.71
C TYR A 154 16.53 4.44 -27.14
N MET A 155 17.56 3.73 -26.69
CA MET A 155 18.95 3.92 -27.07
C MET A 155 19.55 2.61 -27.57
N VAL A 156 20.67 2.70 -28.29
CA VAL A 156 21.41 1.55 -28.82
C VAL A 156 22.90 1.60 -28.50
N SER A 157 23.54 0.44 -28.31
CA SER A 157 24.97 0.30 -28.03
C SER A 157 25.55 -1.01 -28.60
N ASP A 158 26.87 -1.02 -28.87
CA ASP A 158 27.66 -2.24 -29.11
C ASP A 158 27.84 -3.12 -27.86
N ARG A 159 27.53 -2.60 -26.67
CA ARG A 159 27.74 -3.26 -25.37
C ARG A 159 26.63 -2.95 -24.36
N ALA A 160 26.22 -3.94 -23.57
CA ALA A 160 25.16 -3.75 -22.58
C ALA A 160 25.57 -2.81 -21.42
N ASP A 161 26.86 -2.81 -21.06
CA ASP A 161 27.41 -2.04 -19.93
C ASP A 161 27.69 -0.56 -20.26
N GLY A 162 27.01 0.01 -21.25
CA GLY A 162 26.92 1.46 -21.49
C GLY A 162 27.43 1.96 -22.84
N GLY A 163 27.58 3.28 -22.98
CA GLY A 163 27.86 3.91 -24.27
C GLY A 163 26.65 4.00 -25.20
N TYR A 164 25.46 3.83 -24.62
CA TYR A 164 24.18 3.95 -25.32
C TYR A 164 24.01 5.34 -25.95
N SER A 165 23.51 5.37 -27.18
CA SER A 165 23.15 6.59 -27.91
C SER A 165 21.68 6.52 -28.31
N TYR A 166 20.95 7.63 -28.15
CA TYR A 166 19.52 7.73 -28.50
C TYR A 166 19.22 7.27 -29.93
N GLY A 167 18.21 6.39 -30.06
CA GLY A 167 17.70 5.88 -31.34
C GLY A 167 16.40 6.57 -31.75
N GLY A 168 15.42 6.65 -30.86
CA GLY A 168 14.09 7.18 -31.15
C GLY A 168 13.16 7.23 -29.92
N THR A 169 11.93 7.69 -30.12
CA THR A 169 10.86 7.70 -29.10
C THR A 169 9.60 7.09 -29.72
N VAL A 170 9.14 5.97 -29.15
CA VAL A 170 8.23 5.03 -29.81
C VAL A 170 6.77 5.15 -29.39
N VAL A 171 6.48 5.64 -28.19
CA VAL A 171 5.10 5.91 -27.76
C VAL A 171 5.03 7.08 -26.78
N TYR A 172 3.94 7.85 -26.85
CA TYR A 172 3.68 9.06 -26.06
C TYR A 172 2.30 8.97 -25.40
N SER A 173 2.13 9.54 -24.21
CA SER A 173 0.85 9.64 -23.49
C SER A 173 0.61 11.06 -22.95
N GLY A 174 -0.64 11.36 -22.58
CA GLY A 174 -1.00 12.61 -21.88
C GLY A 174 -1.19 13.84 -22.78
N PHE A 175 -1.17 13.66 -24.10
CA PHE A 175 -1.46 14.73 -25.06
C PHE A 175 -2.95 15.09 -25.09
N THR A 176 -3.31 16.26 -25.62
CA THR A 176 -4.67 16.82 -25.53
C THR A 176 -5.19 17.39 -26.86
N ASN A 177 -6.52 17.49 -26.96
CA ASN A 177 -7.27 18.04 -28.09
C ASN A 177 -8.28 19.10 -27.60
N THR A 178 -7.84 20.04 -26.75
CA THR A 178 -8.73 21.08 -26.16
C THR A 178 -9.09 22.21 -27.14
N GLY A 179 -8.70 22.11 -28.42
CA GLY A 179 -8.89 23.15 -29.44
C GLY A 179 -7.99 24.39 -29.30
N LYS A 180 -7.06 24.39 -28.34
CA LYS A 180 -6.13 25.46 -28.02
C LYS A 180 -4.85 24.90 -27.38
N VAL A 181 -3.78 25.70 -27.38
CA VAL A 181 -2.56 25.46 -26.59
C VAL A 181 -2.93 25.19 -25.12
N ASN A 182 -2.35 24.14 -24.53
CA ASN A 182 -2.72 23.65 -23.20
C ASN A 182 -1.52 23.11 -22.42
N TYR A 183 -1.45 23.39 -21.13
CA TYR A 183 -0.36 23.00 -20.23
C TYR A 183 -0.91 22.16 -19.06
N ASP A 184 -0.07 21.34 -18.41
CA ASP A 184 -0.44 20.60 -17.19
C ASP A 184 0.61 20.70 -16.06
N GLY A 185 0.14 20.76 -14.81
CA GLY A 185 1.00 20.92 -13.64
C GLY A 185 1.93 22.14 -13.75
N ASN A 186 3.17 21.98 -13.30
CA ASN A 186 4.22 23.00 -13.39
C ASN A 186 4.96 22.97 -14.76
N SER A 187 4.22 22.79 -15.86
CA SER A 187 4.79 22.72 -17.22
C SER A 187 4.67 24.02 -18.02
N THR A 188 5.61 24.21 -18.95
CA THR A 188 5.52 25.23 -20.03
C THR A 188 5.49 24.60 -21.43
N ARG A 189 5.27 23.27 -21.52
CA ARG A 189 5.21 22.51 -22.77
C ARG A 189 3.77 22.39 -23.24
N ASP A 190 3.52 22.65 -24.53
CA ASP A 190 2.19 22.53 -25.09
C ASP A 190 1.79 21.06 -25.28
N THR A 191 0.83 20.62 -24.49
CA THR A 191 0.29 19.26 -24.53
C THR A 191 -0.57 18.97 -25.76
N THR A 192 -0.86 19.96 -26.61
CA THR A 192 -1.73 19.78 -27.79
C THR A 192 -1.13 18.78 -28.78
N TYR A 193 -1.93 17.80 -29.23
CA TYR A 193 -1.48 16.70 -30.10
C TYR A 193 -0.83 17.14 -31.43
N THR A 194 -1.08 18.38 -31.87
CA THR A 194 -0.60 18.94 -33.13
C THR A 194 0.85 19.41 -33.11
N ASN A 195 1.57 19.29 -31.99
CA ASN A 195 2.95 19.78 -31.87
C ASN A 195 3.94 18.95 -32.71
N ASP A 196 4.89 19.62 -33.37
CA ASP A 196 5.83 19.01 -34.33
C ASP A 196 6.82 17.98 -33.72
N TYR A 197 6.91 17.90 -32.38
CA TYR A 197 7.67 16.88 -31.66
C TYR A 197 6.85 15.64 -31.27
N LEU A 198 5.55 15.60 -31.63
CA LEU A 198 4.69 14.42 -31.54
C LEU A 198 4.58 13.76 -32.92
N PRO A 199 4.59 12.41 -33.03
CA PRO A 199 4.84 11.75 -34.31
C PRO A 199 3.61 11.69 -35.23
N PHE A 200 2.40 12.03 -34.76
CA PHE A 200 1.14 11.65 -35.41
C PHE A 200 0.98 12.17 -36.85
N ASN A 201 1.29 13.45 -37.11
CA ASN A 201 1.21 14.04 -38.44
C ASN A 201 2.08 13.25 -39.45
N LYS A 202 3.31 12.90 -39.05
CA LYS A 202 4.26 12.12 -39.84
C LYS A 202 3.79 10.67 -40.01
N LEU A 203 3.26 10.03 -38.97
CA LEU A 203 2.76 8.64 -39.06
C LEU A 203 1.54 8.52 -39.99
N ILE A 204 0.71 9.56 -40.07
CA ILE A 204 -0.41 9.65 -41.01
C ILE A 204 0.08 9.95 -42.43
N GLU A 205 1.05 10.86 -42.62
CA GLU A 205 1.66 11.14 -43.94
C GLU A 205 2.41 9.91 -44.50
N GLU A 206 3.14 9.18 -43.67
CA GLU A 206 3.80 7.92 -44.02
C GLU A 206 2.80 6.75 -44.23
N GLY A 207 1.51 6.93 -43.91
CA GLY A 207 0.48 5.92 -44.05
C GLY A 207 0.60 4.74 -43.06
N LYS A 208 1.33 4.93 -41.96
CA LYS A 208 1.49 3.93 -40.88
C LYS A 208 0.26 3.86 -39.97
N ILE A 209 -0.44 4.98 -39.80
CA ILE A 209 -1.66 5.09 -38.98
C ILE A 209 -2.74 5.82 -39.79
N ASP A 210 -4.00 5.40 -39.67
CA ASP A 210 -5.13 6.08 -40.32
C ASP A 210 -5.97 6.97 -39.39
N GLY A 211 -6.90 7.70 -40.01
CA GLY A 211 -7.88 8.55 -39.34
C GLY A 211 -7.40 9.98 -39.08
N ASP A 212 -8.25 10.72 -38.37
CA ASP A 212 -7.93 12.04 -37.83
C ASP A 212 -7.67 11.87 -36.33
N VAL A 213 -6.50 12.33 -35.86
CA VAL A 213 -6.13 12.30 -34.44
C VAL A 213 -7.21 12.95 -33.58
N SER A 214 -7.86 14.01 -34.06
CA SER A 214 -8.92 14.72 -33.32
C SER A 214 -10.11 13.83 -32.90
N THR A 215 -10.24 12.65 -33.51
CA THR A 215 -11.32 11.68 -33.27
C THR A 215 -10.90 10.45 -32.45
N TRP A 216 -9.66 10.38 -31.97
CA TRP A 216 -9.13 9.21 -31.25
C TRP A 216 -9.72 9.08 -29.83
N LYS A 217 -9.91 7.83 -29.38
CA LYS A 217 -10.54 7.46 -28.08
C LYS A 217 -9.74 7.89 -26.84
N CYS A 218 -8.47 8.26 -27.01
CA CYS A 218 -7.62 8.83 -25.97
C CYS A 218 -8.03 10.25 -25.55
N PHE A 219 -9.07 10.84 -26.16
CA PHE A 219 -9.65 12.11 -25.73
C PHE A 219 -11.03 11.92 -25.10
N ASN A 220 -11.23 12.61 -23.97
CA ASN A 220 -12.54 12.86 -23.40
C ASN A 220 -13.32 13.87 -24.27
N SER A 221 -14.62 14.02 -24.00
CA SER A 221 -15.51 14.95 -24.72
C SER A 221 -15.10 16.44 -24.65
N ASN A 222 -14.26 16.81 -23.68
CA ASN A 222 -13.66 18.14 -23.52
C ASN A 222 -12.25 18.26 -24.13
N GLY A 223 -11.73 17.21 -24.75
CA GLY A 223 -10.39 17.15 -25.33
C GLY A 223 -9.25 16.85 -24.34
N SER A 224 -9.53 16.60 -23.05
CA SER A 224 -8.50 16.13 -22.11
C SER A 224 -8.15 14.66 -22.32
N TRP A 225 -7.03 14.21 -21.77
CA TRP A 225 -6.59 12.81 -21.84
C TRP A 225 -7.58 11.85 -21.15
N ASN A 226 -8.03 10.82 -21.87
CA ASN A 226 -8.87 9.75 -21.38
C ASN A 226 -8.02 8.63 -20.74
N ASN A 227 -7.64 8.83 -19.48
CA ASN A 227 -6.90 7.84 -18.69
C ASN A 227 -7.72 6.60 -18.29
N ASN A 228 -9.00 6.47 -18.66
CA ASN A 228 -9.74 5.22 -18.44
C ASN A 228 -9.55 4.24 -19.60
N TYR A 229 -9.11 4.73 -20.77
CA TYR A 229 -8.88 3.96 -21.99
C TYR A 229 -7.41 3.93 -22.43
N ALA A 230 -6.69 5.05 -22.32
CA ALA A 230 -5.34 5.19 -22.86
C ALA A 230 -4.26 5.02 -21.76
N PRO A 231 -3.15 4.31 -22.06
CA PRO A 231 -2.12 3.97 -21.08
C PRO A 231 -1.25 5.17 -20.69
N ASN A 232 -0.68 5.16 -19.49
CA ASN A 232 0.51 5.98 -19.26
C ASN A 232 1.69 5.34 -20.00
N ALA A 233 2.42 6.12 -20.82
CA ALA A 233 3.51 5.63 -21.66
C ALA A 233 4.83 5.53 -20.85
N ILE A 234 4.85 4.58 -19.92
CA ILE A 234 6.02 4.18 -19.12
C ILE A 234 6.09 2.64 -19.02
N ASP A 235 7.13 2.16 -18.36
CA ASP A 235 7.43 0.76 -18.00
C ASP A 235 7.50 -0.22 -19.18
N PRO A 236 8.37 0.00 -20.19
CA PRO A 236 8.63 -0.95 -21.26
C PRO A 236 9.35 -2.22 -20.77
N THR A 237 8.87 -3.39 -21.19
CA THR A 237 9.64 -4.65 -21.24
C THR A 237 9.62 -5.22 -22.66
N LEU A 238 10.77 -5.67 -23.14
CA LEU A 238 11.00 -6.15 -24.50
C LEU A 238 11.15 -7.68 -24.48
N PHE A 239 10.43 -8.38 -25.36
CA PHE A 239 10.51 -9.83 -25.45
C PHE A 239 10.33 -10.34 -26.89
N TYR A 240 11.02 -11.43 -27.22
CA TYR A 240 10.83 -12.13 -28.48
C TYR A 240 9.64 -13.08 -28.41
N ASP A 241 8.98 -13.30 -29.54
CA ASP A 241 8.07 -14.43 -29.70
C ASP A 241 8.85 -15.76 -29.70
N ALA A 242 8.14 -16.86 -29.47
CA ALA A 242 8.67 -18.23 -29.45
C ALA A 242 9.47 -18.65 -30.71
N THR A 243 9.31 -17.96 -31.85
CA THR A 243 10.05 -18.20 -33.09
C THR A 243 11.24 -17.25 -33.29
N GLY A 244 11.26 -16.08 -32.63
CA GLY A 244 12.18 -14.98 -32.87
C GLY A 244 11.93 -14.20 -34.17
N GLU A 245 10.81 -14.46 -34.87
CA GLU A 245 10.40 -13.69 -36.06
C GLU A 245 9.85 -12.31 -35.66
N HIS A 246 9.28 -12.17 -34.46
CA HIS A 246 8.72 -10.93 -33.91
C HIS A 246 9.40 -10.51 -32.59
N LEU A 247 9.56 -9.20 -32.41
CA LEU A 247 9.98 -8.56 -31.17
C LEU A 247 8.81 -7.69 -30.69
N TYR A 248 8.43 -7.83 -29.43
CA TYR A 248 7.33 -7.09 -28.81
C TYR A 248 7.84 -6.21 -27.68
N MET A 249 7.11 -5.12 -27.42
CA MET A 249 7.23 -4.27 -26.24
C MET A 249 5.89 -4.30 -25.52
N VAL A 250 5.85 -4.85 -24.30
CA VAL A 250 4.74 -4.59 -23.36
C VAL A 250 5.06 -3.33 -22.57
N TYR A 251 4.07 -2.50 -22.29
CA TYR A 251 4.23 -1.29 -21.50
C TYR A 251 2.92 -0.83 -20.86
N GLY A 252 3.01 0.04 -19.84
CA GLY A 252 1.86 0.68 -19.21
C GLY A 252 2.00 0.81 -17.70
N SER A 253 1.37 1.86 -17.14
CA SER A 253 1.18 2.03 -15.70
C SER A 253 -0.19 2.66 -15.43
N TRP A 254 -0.99 1.96 -14.62
CA TRP A 254 -2.35 2.31 -14.22
C TRP A 254 -3.22 2.72 -15.44
N SER A 255 -4.05 3.75 -15.27
CA SER A 255 -4.74 4.42 -16.37
C SER A 255 -5.52 3.46 -17.29
N GLY A 256 -5.28 3.51 -18.61
CA GLY A 256 -5.91 2.62 -19.58
C GLY A 256 -5.44 1.17 -19.56
N GLY A 257 -4.52 0.79 -18.66
CA GLY A 257 -3.96 -0.56 -18.57
C GLY A 257 -2.66 -0.77 -19.35
N LEU A 258 -2.30 -2.05 -19.50
CA LEU A 258 -1.10 -2.54 -20.16
C LEU A 258 -1.36 -2.84 -21.64
N PHE A 259 -0.44 -2.47 -22.51
CA PHE A 259 -0.53 -2.61 -23.97
C PHE A 259 0.71 -3.28 -24.56
N ILE A 260 0.54 -3.97 -25.70
CA ILE A 260 1.65 -4.54 -26.48
C ILE A 260 1.71 -3.92 -27.89
N LEU A 261 2.91 -3.46 -28.26
CA LEU A 261 3.31 -3.08 -29.61
C LEU A 261 4.33 -4.08 -30.18
N GLU A 262 4.31 -4.29 -31.49
CA GLU A 262 5.41 -4.96 -32.21
C GLU A 262 6.52 -3.92 -32.53
N ILE A 263 7.77 -4.35 -32.58
CA ILE A 263 8.96 -3.51 -32.83
C ILE A 263 9.68 -3.99 -34.11
N ASP A 264 10.00 -3.09 -35.04
CA ASP A 264 10.81 -3.48 -36.21
C ASP A 264 12.24 -3.79 -35.74
N GLN A 265 12.57 -5.08 -35.73
CA GLN A 265 13.88 -5.59 -35.32
C GLN A 265 15.06 -4.92 -36.06
N LYS A 266 14.88 -4.26 -37.21
CA LYS A 266 15.95 -3.55 -37.93
C LYS A 266 16.23 -2.15 -37.39
N THR A 267 15.26 -1.49 -36.77
CA THR A 267 15.33 -0.05 -36.42
C THR A 267 15.08 0.25 -34.95
N GLY A 268 14.34 -0.60 -34.22
CA GLY A 268 13.85 -0.29 -32.87
C GLY A 268 12.60 0.59 -32.83
N GLU A 269 12.03 0.92 -34.00
CA GLU A 269 10.81 1.72 -34.07
C GLU A 269 9.57 0.83 -33.92
N ALA A 270 8.51 1.36 -33.29
CA ALA A 270 7.25 0.64 -33.17
C ALA A 270 6.55 0.41 -34.51
N ILE A 271 6.03 -0.80 -34.69
CA ILE A 271 5.10 -1.21 -35.74
C ILE A 271 3.69 -1.05 -35.16
N TYR A 272 3.12 0.13 -35.35
CA TYR A 272 1.76 0.45 -34.93
C TYR A 272 0.73 -0.38 -35.71
N PRO A 273 -0.37 -0.87 -35.08
CA PRO A 273 -1.45 -1.57 -35.79
C PRO A 273 -2.12 -0.73 -36.89
N GLY A 274 -2.06 0.60 -36.76
CA GLY A 274 -2.50 1.57 -37.75
C GLY A 274 -4.02 1.74 -37.88
N LYS A 275 -4.80 0.83 -37.29
CA LYS A 275 -6.27 0.83 -37.21
C LYS A 275 -6.72 0.26 -35.87
N ASP A 276 -7.87 0.73 -35.38
CA ASP A 276 -8.52 0.12 -34.23
C ASP A 276 -9.13 -1.24 -34.64
N GLY A 277 -9.18 -2.19 -33.71
CA GLY A 277 -9.69 -3.53 -33.97
C GLY A 277 -9.80 -4.40 -32.72
N VAL A 278 -9.72 -5.70 -32.94
CA VAL A 278 -9.72 -6.77 -31.93
C VAL A 278 -8.75 -7.84 -32.43
N ASP A 279 -7.88 -8.38 -31.58
CA ASP A 279 -7.05 -9.52 -31.97
C ASP A 279 -7.90 -10.79 -32.10
N ALA A 280 -7.66 -11.55 -33.17
CA ALA A 280 -8.47 -12.71 -33.52
C ALA A 280 -8.18 -13.95 -32.66
N THR A 281 -7.12 -13.92 -31.83
CA THR A 281 -6.67 -15.04 -30.99
C THR A 281 -7.03 -14.81 -29.53
N SER A 282 -6.80 -13.60 -29.01
CA SER A 282 -7.07 -13.25 -27.61
C SER A 282 -8.42 -12.59 -27.36
N GLY A 283 -9.07 -12.06 -28.39
CA GLY A 283 -10.28 -11.25 -28.24
C GLY A 283 -10.05 -9.87 -27.59
N ASN A 284 -8.79 -9.54 -27.27
CA ASN A 284 -8.40 -8.26 -26.72
C ASN A 284 -8.58 -7.13 -27.74
N PHE A 285 -8.95 -5.93 -27.29
CA PHE A 285 -9.09 -4.79 -28.20
C PHE A 285 -7.72 -4.26 -28.65
N VAL A 286 -7.70 -3.72 -29.87
CA VAL A 286 -6.51 -3.11 -30.49
C VAL A 286 -6.79 -1.64 -30.74
N ASP A 287 -5.88 -0.78 -30.31
CA ASP A 287 -5.82 0.63 -30.68
C ASP A 287 -4.82 0.84 -31.82
N ARG A 288 -5.15 1.72 -32.76
CA ARG A 288 -4.31 2.06 -33.93
C ARG A 288 -2.87 2.51 -33.60
N TYR A 289 -2.65 3.06 -32.40
CA TYR A 289 -1.39 3.66 -31.96
C TYR A 289 -0.84 3.00 -30.70
N PHE A 290 -1.67 2.70 -29.70
CA PHE A 290 -1.18 2.11 -28.44
C PHE A 290 -0.94 0.59 -28.52
N GLY A 291 -1.49 -0.11 -29.52
CA GLY A 291 -1.29 -1.56 -29.66
C GLY A 291 -2.46 -2.38 -29.09
N THR A 292 -2.17 -3.61 -28.66
CA THR A 292 -3.17 -4.54 -28.10
C THR A 292 -3.24 -4.41 -26.58
N HIS A 293 -4.40 -4.08 -26.01
CA HIS A 293 -4.60 -4.00 -24.56
C HIS A 293 -4.67 -5.41 -23.94
N ILE A 294 -3.81 -5.73 -22.98
CA ILE A 294 -3.73 -7.07 -22.37
C ILE A 294 -4.26 -7.16 -20.94
N ALA A 295 -4.23 -6.07 -20.17
CA ALA A 295 -4.57 -6.06 -18.75
C ALA A 295 -4.92 -4.64 -18.26
N GLY A 296 -5.65 -4.51 -17.15
CA GLY A 296 -5.93 -3.22 -16.51
C GLY A 296 -7.13 -2.46 -17.09
N GLY A 297 -7.07 -1.13 -17.05
CA GLY A 297 -8.12 -0.21 -17.50
C GLY A 297 -8.82 0.55 -16.37
N ASN A 298 -9.58 1.60 -16.74
CA ASN A 298 -10.36 2.45 -15.82
C ASN A 298 -9.58 2.96 -14.59
N HIS A 299 -8.28 3.25 -14.76
CA HIS A 299 -7.39 3.80 -13.74
C HIS A 299 -7.22 2.93 -12.48
N GLN A 300 -7.44 1.60 -12.60
CA GLN A 300 -6.96 0.62 -11.62
C GLN A 300 -5.43 0.59 -11.58
N SER A 301 -4.84 0.12 -10.47
CA SER A 301 -3.40 -0.14 -10.39
C SER A 301 -2.98 -1.31 -11.28
N GLY A 302 -1.77 -1.24 -11.83
CA GLY A 302 -1.20 -2.22 -12.75
C GLY A 302 -0.03 -1.61 -13.51
N GLU A 303 1.19 -1.94 -13.11
CA GLU A 303 2.43 -1.37 -13.67
C GLU A 303 3.62 -2.32 -13.55
N GLY A 304 4.79 -1.92 -14.06
CA GLY A 304 5.97 -2.77 -14.17
C GLY A 304 5.71 -4.12 -14.87
N PRO A 305 5.15 -4.12 -16.10
CA PRO A 305 4.81 -5.35 -16.80
C PRO A 305 6.07 -6.07 -17.28
N TYR A 306 6.16 -7.38 -17.04
CA TYR A 306 7.27 -8.20 -17.53
C TYR A 306 6.76 -9.49 -18.16
N ILE A 307 7.20 -9.82 -19.38
CA ILE A 307 6.78 -11.03 -20.10
C ILE A 307 8.01 -11.85 -20.46
N GLU A 308 8.07 -13.09 -19.95
CA GLU A 308 9.15 -14.04 -20.19
C GLU A 308 8.60 -15.32 -20.82
N TYR A 309 9.27 -15.84 -21.86
CA TYR A 309 8.81 -17.02 -22.61
C TYR A 309 9.58 -18.28 -22.22
N ASP A 310 8.89 -19.19 -21.54
CA ASP A 310 9.45 -20.50 -21.22
C ASP A 310 9.27 -21.50 -22.37
N LYS A 311 10.38 -21.81 -23.04
CA LYS A 311 10.49 -22.86 -24.06
C LYS A 311 10.16 -24.29 -23.57
N ASN A 312 10.19 -24.55 -22.26
CA ASN A 312 9.97 -25.88 -21.69
C ASN A 312 8.48 -26.22 -21.55
N THR A 313 7.68 -25.27 -21.07
CA THR A 313 6.22 -25.38 -20.94
C THR A 313 5.47 -24.77 -22.13
N GLY A 314 6.15 -23.94 -22.92
CA GLY A 314 5.60 -23.18 -24.04
C GLY A 314 4.60 -22.12 -23.59
N TYR A 315 4.80 -21.49 -22.43
CA TYR A 315 4.00 -20.35 -21.95
C TYR A 315 4.81 -19.06 -21.99
N TYR A 316 4.13 -17.96 -22.33
CA TYR A 316 4.54 -16.62 -21.93
C TYR A 316 3.99 -16.39 -20.52
N TYR A 317 4.85 -16.20 -19.53
CA TYR A 317 4.44 -15.79 -18.18
C TYR A 317 4.45 -14.26 -18.13
N MET A 318 3.32 -13.66 -17.73
CA MET A 318 3.18 -12.22 -17.56
C MET A 318 3.13 -11.88 -16.07
N TYR A 319 4.00 -10.95 -15.69
CA TYR A 319 4.01 -10.29 -14.40
C TYR A 319 3.46 -8.87 -14.54
N GLU A 320 2.78 -8.40 -13.51
CA GLU A 320 2.45 -6.99 -13.28
C GLU A 320 2.40 -6.73 -11.76
N THR A 321 2.44 -5.46 -11.33
CA THR A 321 2.36 -5.07 -9.92
C THR A 321 1.12 -4.21 -9.64
N TYR A 322 0.38 -4.54 -8.58
CA TYR A 322 -0.78 -3.76 -8.09
C TYR A 322 -0.43 -3.00 -6.80
N GLY A 323 -1.25 -2.00 -6.46
CA GLY A 323 -1.03 -1.07 -5.36
C GLY A 323 -0.01 0.04 -5.69
N GLY A 324 0.29 0.89 -4.71
CA GLY A 324 1.33 1.92 -4.78
C GLY A 324 2.68 1.46 -4.21
N LEU A 325 3.77 2.01 -4.74
CA LEU A 325 5.15 1.59 -4.47
C LEU A 325 5.69 1.87 -3.05
N THR A 326 5.05 2.75 -2.27
CA THR A 326 5.55 3.18 -0.94
C THR A 326 5.40 2.10 0.13
N THR A 327 6.04 2.26 1.29
CA THR A 327 5.89 1.33 2.43
C THR A 327 4.42 1.11 2.83
N THR A 328 3.57 2.12 2.65
CA THR A 328 2.13 2.10 2.93
C THR A 328 1.24 1.91 1.70
N GLY A 329 1.80 1.83 0.50
CA GLY A 329 1.03 1.77 -0.76
C GLY A 329 0.51 0.38 -1.15
N GLY A 330 0.95 -0.69 -0.48
CA GLY A 330 0.42 -2.04 -0.71
C GLY A 330 0.99 -2.80 -1.91
N TYR A 331 2.11 -2.34 -2.50
CA TYR A 331 2.74 -2.94 -3.69
C TYR A 331 2.86 -4.47 -3.64
N ASN A 332 2.26 -5.16 -4.61
CA ASN A 332 2.19 -6.63 -4.67
C ASN A 332 2.23 -7.17 -6.11
N MET A 333 3.11 -8.15 -6.36
CA MET A 333 3.29 -8.80 -7.67
C MET A 333 2.17 -9.80 -8.01
N ARG A 334 1.81 -9.84 -9.29
CA ARG A 334 0.80 -10.73 -9.89
C ARG A 334 1.41 -11.59 -10.98
N LEU A 335 0.86 -12.80 -11.16
CA LEU A 335 1.26 -13.74 -12.21
C LEU A 335 0.05 -14.23 -13.03
N PHE A 336 0.22 -14.18 -14.35
CA PHE A 336 -0.65 -14.72 -15.39
C PHE A 336 0.18 -15.52 -16.41
N ARG A 337 -0.46 -16.24 -17.33
CA ARG A 337 0.22 -16.87 -18.47
C ARG A 337 -0.63 -16.93 -19.74
N SER A 338 0.03 -17.01 -20.90
CA SER A 338 -0.63 -17.24 -22.19
C SER A 338 0.17 -18.18 -23.11
N LYS A 339 -0.51 -18.74 -24.12
CA LYS A 339 0.12 -19.44 -25.25
C LYS A 339 0.47 -18.53 -26.43
N ASN A 340 -0.01 -17.28 -26.44
CA ASN A 340 0.28 -16.30 -27.49
C ASN A 340 0.82 -15.01 -26.87
N PRO A 341 1.72 -14.28 -27.56
CA PRO A 341 2.32 -13.06 -27.01
C PRO A 341 1.27 -11.95 -26.74
N LEU A 342 0.16 -11.94 -27.48
CA LEU A 342 -0.95 -10.96 -27.35
C LEU A 342 -2.12 -11.46 -26.47
N GLY A 343 -1.94 -12.56 -25.73
CA GLY A 343 -2.92 -13.10 -24.79
C GLY A 343 -3.84 -14.22 -25.36
N PRO A 344 -4.96 -14.53 -24.69
CA PRO A 344 -5.40 -13.93 -23.42
C PRO A 344 -4.43 -14.32 -22.31
N TYR A 345 -4.17 -13.43 -21.35
CA TYR A 345 -3.29 -13.72 -20.23
C TYR A 345 -4.14 -14.15 -19.04
N GLU A 346 -4.23 -15.45 -18.82
CA GLU A 346 -5.12 -16.04 -17.82
C GLU A 346 -4.38 -16.29 -16.51
N ASP A 347 -5.08 -16.22 -15.38
CA ASP A 347 -4.56 -16.54 -14.05
C ASP A 347 -4.86 -17.99 -13.61
N ALA A 348 -4.50 -18.35 -12.37
CA ALA A 348 -4.70 -19.71 -11.84
C ALA A 348 -6.18 -20.06 -11.62
N SER A 349 -7.07 -19.06 -11.57
CA SER A 349 -8.53 -19.21 -11.56
C SER A 349 -9.17 -19.16 -12.95
N GLY A 350 -8.39 -18.98 -14.02
CA GLY A 350 -8.86 -18.92 -15.40
C GLY A 350 -9.41 -17.55 -15.83
N LYS A 351 -9.15 -16.47 -15.10
CA LYS A 351 -9.59 -15.12 -15.49
C LYS A 351 -8.55 -14.45 -16.39
N ASN A 352 -8.98 -13.86 -17.50
CA ASN A 352 -8.14 -13.02 -18.36
C ASN A 352 -7.82 -11.68 -17.69
N ALA A 353 -6.54 -11.29 -17.65
CA ALA A 353 -6.04 -10.03 -17.11
C ALA A 353 -6.73 -8.80 -17.71
N ALA A 354 -7.19 -8.86 -18.96
CA ALA A 354 -7.95 -7.80 -19.61
C ALA A 354 -9.28 -7.43 -18.91
N GLY A 355 -9.75 -8.25 -17.95
CA GLY A 355 -10.88 -7.95 -17.07
C GLY A 355 -10.54 -7.16 -15.79
N SER A 356 -9.25 -6.93 -15.48
CA SER A 356 -8.82 -6.39 -14.17
C SER A 356 -9.19 -4.92 -13.94
N GLY A 357 -9.56 -4.17 -15.00
CA GLY A 357 -9.99 -2.76 -14.98
C GLY A 357 -11.32 -2.44 -14.28
N LYS A 358 -11.64 -3.06 -13.15
CA LYS A 358 -12.74 -2.70 -12.22
C LYS A 358 -12.40 -2.97 -10.76
N ASN A 359 -11.86 -4.16 -10.49
CA ASN A 359 -11.34 -4.58 -9.19
C ASN A 359 -10.15 -5.49 -9.50
N CYS A 360 -8.99 -4.87 -9.71
CA CYS A 360 -7.79 -5.57 -10.18
C CYS A 360 -7.38 -6.72 -9.25
N TYR A 361 -7.54 -6.54 -7.94
CA TYR A 361 -7.17 -7.51 -6.90
C TYR A 361 -7.82 -8.90 -7.01
N GLN A 362 -8.94 -9.04 -7.75
CA GLN A 362 -9.56 -10.34 -8.04
C GLN A 362 -8.85 -11.17 -9.13
N TYR A 363 -7.86 -10.60 -9.82
CA TYR A 363 -7.15 -11.17 -10.96
C TYR A 363 -5.67 -11.41 -10.64
N GLY A 364 -5.07 -12.41 -11.27
CA GLY A 364 -3.64 -12.72 -11.17
C GLY A 364 -3.26 -13.38 -9.85
N THR A 365 -2.37 -14.38 -9.92
CA THR A 365 -1.87 -15.03 -8.69
C THR A 365 -0.97 -14.06 -7.93
N LYS A 366 -1.34 -13.69 -6.70
CA LYS A 366 -0.57 -12.71 -5.90
C LYS A 366 0.65 -13.40 -5.28
N LEU A 367 1.82 -13.19 -5.88
CA LEU A 367 3.03 -13.96 -5.56
C LEU A 367 3.67 -13.60 -4.22
N ILE A 368 3.71 -12.30 -3.89
CA ILE A 368 4.27 -11.76 -2.64
C ILE A 368 3.39 -10.59 -2.19
N GLY A 369 3.18 -10.46 -0.88
CA GLY A 369 2.58 -9.28 -0.22
C GLY A 369 3.41 -8.88 1.00
N ASN A 370 2.88 -8.03 1.89
CA ASN A 370 3.59 -7.59 3.09
C ASN A 370 3.59 -8.70 4.17
N TYR A 371 4.74 -9.24 4.57
CA TYR A 371 4.83 -10.39 5.49
C TYR A 371 6.00 -10.30 6.47
N GLN A 372 5.94 -11.09 7.55
CA GLN A 372 7.03 -11.25 8.51
C GLN A 372 6.98 -12.65 9.16
N PHE A 373 8.08 -13.39 9.12
CA PHE A 373 8.25 -14.63 9.91
C PHE A 373 8.73 -14.31 11.34
N TYR A 374 8.41 -15.17 12.31
CA TYR A 374 8.66 -14.85 13.72
C TYR A 374 10.16 -14.70 14.01
N GLY A 375 10.53 -13.60 14.68
CA GLY A 375 11.92 -13.27 14.98
C GLY A 375 12.79 -12.98 13.76
N GLN A 376 12.20 -12.64 12.61
CA GLN A 376 12.88 -12.29 11.35
C GLN A 376 12.43 -10.90 10.85
N PRO A 377 13.11 -10.30 9.85
CA PRO A 377 12.71 -8.99 9.32
C PRO A 377 11.32 -9.01 8.68
N GLY A 378 10.60 -7.88 8.78
CA GLY A 378 9.33 -7.68 8.08
C GLY A 378 9.52 -6.95 6.75
N TYR A 379 8.83 -7.41 5.72
CA TYR A 379 8.95 -6.94 4.34
C TYR A 379 7.65 -6.27 3.87
N ARG A 380 7.77 -5.15 3.16
CA ARG A 380 6.64 -4.34 2.65
C ARG A 380 6.89 -3.89 1.21
N ALA A 381 5.82 -3.75 0.42
CA ALA A 381 5.89 -3.27 -0.97
C ALA A 381 6.93 -4.03 -1.81
N ALA A 382 6.52 -5.22 -2.27
CA ALA A 382 7.34 -6.11 -3.11
C ALA A 382 6.85 -6.00 -4.55
N GLY A 383 7.66 -5.47 -5.47
CA GLY A 383 7.18 -5.25 -6.83
C GLY A 383 8.16 -4.66 -7.85
N HIS A 384 7.58 -4.31 -8.99
CA HIS A 384 8.25 -3.94 -10.24
C HIS A 384 9.38 -4.93 -10.59
N ASN A 385 8.97 -6.15 -10.93
CA ASN A 385 9.91 -7.24 -11.15
C ASN A 385 10.29 -7.41 -12.61
N SER A 386 11.49 -7.95 -12.80
CA SER A 386 11.85 -8.74 -13.98
C SER A 386 11.94 -10.22 -13.62
N ALA A 387 12.05 -11.06 -14.65
CA ALA A 387 12.24 -12.50 -14.52
C ALA A 387 13.37 -12.99 -15.43
N LEU A 388 14.04 -14.07 -15.03
CA LEU A 388 15.15 -14.66 -15.77
C LEU A 388 15.01 -16.18 -15.82
N ILE A 389 14.94 -16.74 -17.03
CA ILE A 389 15.16 -18.17 -17.29
C ILE A 389 16.59 -18.39 -17.78
N THR A 390 17.42 -19.06 -16.98
CA THR A 390 18.82 -19.34 -17.35
C THR A 390 18.94 -20.43 -18.41
N ASP A 391 20.09 -20.48 -19.08
CA ASP A 391 20.40 -21.51 -20.08
C ASP A 391 20.41 -22.95 -19.50
N ASP A 392 20.65 -23.10 -18.19
CA ASP A 392 20.54 -24.37 -17.45
C ASP A 392 19.15 -24.64 -16.84
N GLY A 393 18.15 -23.80 -17.14
CA GLY A 393 16.73 -24.04 -16.84
C GLY A 393 16.29 -23.70 -15.42
N LYS A 394 16.95 -22.73 -14.78
CA LYS A 394 16.53 -22.15 -13.49
C LYS A 394 15.74 -20.87 -13.72
N TYR A 395 14.80 -20.60 -12.82
CA TYR A 395 13.89 -19.46 -12.89
C TYR A 395 14.21 -18.56 -11.69
N TYR A 396 14.32 -17.25 -11.94
CA TYR A 396 14.56 -16.24 -10.91
C TYR A 396 13.59 -15.08 -11.09
N LEU A 397 13.09 -14.57 -9.96
CA LEU A 397 12.29 -13.36 -9.84
C LEU A 397 13.17 -12.26 -9.23
N ILE A 398 13.38 -11.15 -9.95
CA ILE A 398 14.26 -10.05 -9.54
C ILE A 398 13.42 -8.79 -9.40
N TYR A 399 13.42 -8.15 -8.23
CA TYR A 399 12.46 -7.09 -7.89
C TYR A 399 13.02 -6.14 -6.83
N HIS A 400 12.30 -5.05 -6.52
CA HIS A 400 12.66 -4.18 -5.40
C HIS A 400 11.71 -4.35 -4.20
N GLN A 401 12.24 -4.14 -3.00
CA GLN A 401 11.57 -4.44 -1.74
C GLN A 401 11.81 -3.33 -0.72
N ARG A 402 10.75 -2.87 -0.05
CA ARG A 402 10.79 -2.02 1.16
C ARG A 402 10.52 -2.86 2.44
N PHE A 403 10.48 -2.23 3.60
CA PHE A 403 10.62 -2.92 4.90
C PHE A 403 9.63 -2.41 5.94
N LEU A 404 9.36 -3.24 6.96
CA LEU A 404 8.60 -2.88 8.16
C LEU A 404 9.41 -1.99 9.14
N ASP A 405 10.74 -2.07 9.08
CA ASP A 405 11.64 -1.28 9.91
C ASP A 405 11.56 0.21 9.56
N SER A 406 10.81 0.97 10.37
CA SER A 406 10.58 2.40 10.18
C SER A 406 11.85 3.24 10.24
N SER A 407 12.95 2.75 10.81
CA SER A 407 14.24 3.46 10.78
C SER A 407 14.85 3.56 9.37
N ARG A 408 14.34 2.76 8.42
CA ARG A 408 14.72 2.78 7.00
C ARG A 408 13.89 3.73 6.15
N GLY A 409 12.70 4.15 6.63
CA GLY A 409 11.71 4.87 5.83
C GLY A 409 11.43 4.18 4.49
N GLU A 410 11.34 4.96 3.41
CA GLU A 410 11.15 4.48 2.03
C GLU A 410 12.39 3.82 1.39
N GLY A 411 13.43 3.50 2.18
CA GLY A 411 14.68 2.91 1.72
C GLY A 411 14.55 1.44 1.26
N HIS A 412 14.45 1.25 -0.05
CA HIS A 412 14.34 -0.04 -0.74
C HIS A 412 15.68 -0.71 -1.05
N GLU A 413 15.66 -2.00 -1.40
CA GLU A 413 16.81 -2.77 -1.92
C GLU A 413 16.35 -3.74 -3.02
N VAL A 414 17.28 -4.19 -3.87
CA VAL A 414 17.03 -5.31 -4.80
C VAL A 414 16.89 -6.63 -4.03
N ARG A 415 15.97 -7.48 -4.47
CA ARG A 415 15.79 -8.88 -4.04
C ARG A 415 15.79 -9.81 -5.24
N VAL A 416 16.21 -11.06 -4.98
CA VAL A 416 16.18 -12.16 -5.94
C VAL A 416 15.60 -13.37 -5.23
N HIS A 417 14.51 -13.94 -5.73
CA HIS A 417 13.97 -15.22 -5.26
C HIS A 417 14.09 -16.27 -6.38
N GLN A 418 14.39 -17.51 -6.03
CA GLN A 418 14.27 -18.61 -6.99
C GLN A 418 12.78 -18.91 -7.25
N GLN A 419 12.47 -19.40 -8.44
CA GLN A 419 11.15 -19.90 -8.80
C GLN A 419 11.24 -21.34 -9.32
N PHE A 420 10.13 -22.07 -9.18
CA PHE A 420 10.01 -23.46 -9.64
C PHE A 420 8.66 -23.66 -10.32
N LEU A 421 8.59 -24.59 -11.28
CA LEU A 421 7.34 -25.01 -11.87
C LEU A 421 6.64 -26.00 -10.94
N ASN A 422 5.37 -25.78 -10.60
CA ASN A 422 4.54 -26.79 -9.94
C ASN A 422 4.09 -27.89 -10.92
N GLU A 423 3.16 -28.76 -10.52
CA GLU A 423 2.68 -29.85 -11.38
C GLU A 423 1.76 -29.41 -12.53
N ASP A 424 1.18 -28.20 -12.46
CA ASP A 424 0.33 -27.61 -13.50
C ASP A 424 1.11 -26.58 -14.37
N ASP A 425 2.45 -26.61 -14.27
CA ASP A 425 3.39 -25.68 -14.92
C ASP A 425 3.13 -24.19 -14.61
N TRP A 426 2.76 -23.87 -13.37
CA TRP A 426 2.78 -22.51 -12.81
C TRP A 426 4.07 -22.25 -12.04
N LEU A 427 4.59 -21.02 -12.11
CA LEU A 427 5.75 -20.59 -11.32
C LEU A 427 5.36 -20.29 -9.87
N VAL A 428 5.94 -21.02 -8.93
CA VAL A 428 5.87 -20.77 -7.48
C VAL A 428 7.18 -20.14 -6.99
N THR A 429 7.08 -19.06 -6.21
CA THR A 429 8.23 -18.28 -5.74
C THR A 429 8.74 -18.81 -4.40
N ALA A 430 10.05 -19.03 -4.27
CA ALA A 430 10.68 -19.52 -3.04
C ALA A 430 10.42 -18.58 -1.83
N VAL A 431 10.37 -19.15 -0.63
CA VAL A 431 9.96 -18.44 0.61
C VAL A 431 11.04 -17.47 1.10
N TYR A 432 12.31 -17.87 1.01
CA TYR A 432 13.46 -17.00 1.27
C TYR A 432 14.20 -16.64 -0.03
N GLU A 433 14.97 -15.56 0.03
CA GLU A 433 15.78 -15.08 -1.08
C GLU A 433 16.84 -16.08 -1.54
N ASN A 434 17.32 -15.92 -2.77
CA ASN A 434 18.38 -16.73 -3.34
C ASN A 434 19.68 -16.56 -2.55
N ARG A 435 20.23 -17.67 -2.03
CA ARG A 435 21.63 -17.75 -1.56
C ARG A 435 22.39 -18.88 -2.27
N ASN A 436 21.93 -19.24 -3.47
CA ASN A 436 22.44 -20.29 -4.37
C ASN A 436 22.35 -21.74 -3.84
N GLU A 437 21.52 -22.02 -2.84
CA GLU A 437 21.04 -23.38 -2.60
C GLU A 437 20.37 -23.95 -3.87
N GLN A 438 20.37 -25.28 -4.00
CA GLN A 438 19.67 -25.97 -5.10
C GLN A 438 18.52 -26.78 -4.51
N ILE A 439 17.36 -26.73 -5.16
CA ILE A 439 16.21 -27.57 -4.80
C ILE A 439 16.57 -29.07 -4.97
N GLN A 440 15.99 -29.93 -4.12
CA GLN A 440 16.29 -31.36 -4.05
C GLN A 440 15.00 -32.17 -3.86
N LYS A 441 15.13 -33.50 -3.92
CA LYS A 441 14.07 -34.43 -3.52
C LYS A 441 14.11 -34.68 -2.01
N TYR A 442 12.93 -34.80 -1.40
CA TYR A 442 12.76 -34.91 0.05
C TYR A 442 11.90 -36.11 0.43
N THR A 443 12.13 -36.64 1.64
CA THR A 443 11.34 -37.75 2.20
C THR A 443 10.23 -37.24 3.10
N MET A 444 9.27 -38.10 3.46
CA MET A 444 8.19 -37.78 4.41
C MET A 444 8.75 -37.20 5.72
N ASP A 445 9.80 -37.83 6.27
CA ASP A 445 10.46 -37.45 7.52
C ASP A 445 11.13 -36.06 7.44
N ASP A 446 11.55 -35.60 6.26
CA ASP A 446 12.10 -34.25 6.08
C ASP A 446 11.01 -33.17 6.20
N VAL A 447 9.78 -33.47 5.76
CA VAL A 447 8.71 -32.48 5.55
C VAL A 447 7.62 -32.50 6.64
N VAL A 448 7.34 -33.60 7.31
CA VAL A 448 6.31 -33.63 8.38
C VAL A 448 6.63 -32.75 9.57
N GLY A 449 5.63 -32.09 10.16
CA GLY A 449 5.76 -31.23 11.35
C GLY A 449 5.23 -29.80 11.15
N THR A 450 5.54 -28.90 12.09
CA THR A 450 4.97 -27.55 12.19
C THR A 450 5.67 -26.51 11.30
N TYR A 451 4.89 -25.62 10.69
CA TYR A 451 5.31 -24.55 9.79
C TYR A 451 4.65 -23.21 10.18
N GLU A 452 5.41 -22.13 10.11
CA GLU A 452 4.87 -20.78 9.99
C GLU A 452 4.23 -20.64 8.62
N TYR A 453 2.98 -20.20 8.57
CA TYR A 453 2.16 -20.18 7.36
C TYR A 453 1.76 -18.76 6.99
N VAL A 454 2.01 -18.38 5.73
CA VAL A 454 1.61 -17.10 5.16
C VAL A 454 0.78 -17.35 3.92
N ASN A 455 -0.50 -16.99 3.96
CA ASN A 455 -1.35 -16.88 2.77
C ASN A 455 -1.30 -15.43 2.30
N HIS A 456 -0.80 -15.17 1.08
CA HIS A 456 -0.60 -13.81 0.59
C HIS A 456 -1.92 -13.04 0.31
N GLY A 457 -3.06 -13.74 0.30
CA GLY A 457 -4.38 -13.18 0.02
C GLY A 457 -4.54 -12.70 -1.42
N ASN A 458 -5.68 -12.10 -1.74
CA ASN A 458 -5.94 -11.48 -3.05
C ASN A 458 -6.13 -9.96 -2.93
N GLY A 459 -6.79 -9.49 -1.85
CA GLY A 459 -7.09 -8.08 -1.62
C GLY A 459 -5.87 -7.16 -1.48
N GLU A 460 -6.18 -5.87 -1.63
CA GLU A 460 -5.33 -4.75 -1.23
C GLU A 460 -5.10 -4.75 0.28
N LYS A 461 -3.93 -4.23 0.69
CA LYS A 461 -3.66 -3.82 2.06
C LYS A 461 -2.90 -2.49 2.01
N ASP A 462 -3.35 -1.56 2.83
CA ASP A 462 -2.87 -0.20 3.15
C ASP A 462 -1.44 -0.14 3.73
N GLY A 463 -0.53 -1.00 3.24
CA GLY A 463 0.73 -1.29 3.90
C GLY A 463 0.63 -2.27 5.07
N SER A 464 -0.58 -2.58 5.57
CA SER A 464 -0.74 -3.50 6.70
C SER A 464 -0.16 -4.89 6.42
N MET A 465 0.37 -5.50 7.48
CA MET A 465 1.03 -6.80 7.39
C MET A 465 0.01 -7.93 7.20
N ILE A 466 0.44 -9.02 6.59
CA ILE A 466 -0.27 -10.29 6.58
C ILE A 466 0.09 -11.03 7.87
N SER A 467 -0.93 -11.59 8.53
CA SER A 467 -0.73 -12.34 9.78
C SER A 467 -0.11 -13.70 9.49
N THR A 468 0.96 -14.03 10.20
CA THR A 468 1.66 -15.32 10.07
C THR A 468 1.03 -16.33 11.02
N GLN A 469 0.41 -17.36 10.44
CA GLN A 469 -0.31 -18.43 11.11
C GLN A 469 0.62 -19.62 11.44
N SER A 470 0.08 -20.66 12.07
CA SER A 470 0.75 -21.94 12.33
C SER A 470 -0.05 -23.12 11.78
N VAL A 471 0.62 -24.00 11.03
CA VAL A 471 0.06 -25.26 10.51
C VAL A 471 1.00 -26.42 10.73
N GLU A 472 0.48 -27.63 10.85
CA GLU A 472 1.24 -28.87 10.98
C GLU A 472 0.88 -29.82 9.83
N LEU A 473 1.90 -30.29 9.12
CA LEU A 473 1.79 -31.29 8.06
C LEU A 473 1.97 -32.68 8.68
N ASN A 474 0.86 -33.37 8.95
CA ASN A 474 0.88 -34.66 9.65
C ASN A 474 1.29 -35.81 8.73
N ALA A 475 1.91 -36.84 9.31
CA ALA A 475 2.40 -38.02 8.59
C ALA A 475 1.30 -38.92 7.97
N ASP A 476 0.02 -38.66 8.28
CA ASP A 476 -1.14 -39.32 7.68
C ASP A 476 -1.73 -38.58 6.48
N GLY A 477 -1.16 -37.42 6.12
CA GLY A 477 -1.67 -36.57 5.03
C GLY A 477 -2.73 -35.54 5.47
N THR A 478 -2.98 -35.36 6.78
CA THR A 478 -3.82 -34.26 7.28
C THR A 478 -3.04 -32.97 7.51
N VAL A 479 -3.72 -31.83 7.42
CA VAL A 479 -3.23 -30.51 7.84
C VAL A 479 -4.05 -30.05 9.04
N THR A 480 -3.38 -29.60 10.09
CA THR A 480 -4.01 -29.12 11.34
C THR A 480 -3.32 -27.87 11.86
N GLY A 481 -4.02 -27.03 12.62
CA GLY A 481 -3.50 -25.78 13.16
C GLY A 481 -4.52 -24.66 13.00
N ASP A 482 -4.06 -23.46 12.67
CA ASP A 482 -4.92 -22.32 12.33
C ASP A 482 -5.65 -22.49 10.98
N VAL A 483 -5.15 -23.42 10.15
CA VAL A 483 -5.77 -23.90 8.91
C VAL A 483 -5.89 -25.42 8.99
N THR A 484 -6.96 -26.00 8.46
CA THR A 484 -7.20 -27.45 8.45
C THR A 484 -7.48 -27.97 7.05
N GLY A 485 -7.12 -29.22 6.78
CA GLY A 485 -7.25 -29.79 5.43
C GLY A 485 -6.48 -31.10 5.24
N THR A 486 -6.01 -31.32 4.01
CA THR A 486 -5.16 -32.47 3.65
C THR A 486 -3.97 -32.02 2.80
N TRP A 487 -2.91 -32.82 2.77
CA TRP A 487 -1.75 -32.60 1.93
C TRP A 487 -1.18 -33.92 1.39
N SER A 488 -0.44 -33.83 0.29
CA SER A 488 0.31 -34.94 -0.29
C SER A 488 1.61 -34.45 -0.92
N MET A 489 2.52 -35.38 -1.20
CA MET A 489 3.80 -35.10 -1.87
C MET A 489 4.08 -36.12 -2.97
N ALA A 490 4.73 -35.68 -4.04
CA ALA A 490 5.09 -36.53 -5.17
C ALA A 490 6.43 -36.10 -5.78
N ASP A 491 7.23 -37.07 -6.23
CA ASP A 491 8.47 -36.78 -6.96
C ASP A 491 8.16 -36.15 -8.32
N ALA A 492 8.80 -35.03 -8.65
CA ALA A 492 8.54 -34.33 -9.90
C ALA A 492 8.99 -35.16 -11.12
N THR A 493 8.11 -35.28 -12.12
CA THR A 493 8.39 -36.11 -13.30
C THR A 493 9.43 -35.44 -14.19
N GLY A 494 10.61 -36.05 -14.28
CA GLY A 494 11.73 -35.52 -15.08
C GLY A 494 12.45 -34.31 -14.48
N ARG A 495 12.19 -33.98 -13.21
CA ARG A 495 12.81 -32.86 -12.47
C ARG A 495 13.34 -33.36 -11.11
N ASP A 496 14.43 -32.79 -10.61
CA ASP A 496 15.14 -33.31 -9.41
C ASP A 496 14.62 -32.73 -8.07
N TYR A 497 13.30 -32.56 -7.95
CA TYR A 497 12.64 -32.06 -6.74
C TYR A 497 11.31 -32.76 -6.45
N THR A 498 10.70 -32.41 -5.31
CA THR A 498 9.46 -33.00 -4.80
C THR A 498 8.35 -31.96 -4.71
N TYR A 499 7.22 -32.25 -5.34
CA TYR A 499 5.98 -31.47 -5.29
C TYR A 499 5.29 -31.58 -3.94
N VAL A 500 4.50 -30.55 -3.62
CA VAL A 500 3.49 -30.55 -2.57
C VAL A 500 2.14 -30.14 -3.14
N THR A 501 1.09 -30.83 -2.71
CA THR A 501 -0.31 -30.44 -2.96
C THR A 501 -1.01 -30.33 -1.62
N ILE A 502 -1.69 -29.20 -1.36
CA ILE A 502 -2.44 -28.93 -0.13
C ILE A 502 -3.88 -28.59 -0.51
N ASN A 503 -4.86 -29.25 0.12
CA ASN A 503 -6.27 -28.92 -0.02
C ASN A 503 -6.77 -28.33 1.31
N ALA A 504 -7.08 -27.04 1.31
CA ALA A 504 -7.53 -26.27 2.47
C ALA A 504 -8.39 -25.09 1.98
N ASP A 505 -9.25 -24.55 2.84
CA ASP A 505 -10.05 -23.34 2.56
C ASP A 505 -10.82 -23.38 1.21
N ASN A 506 -11.36 -24.55 0.87
CA ASN A 506 -12.04 -24.88 -0.39
C ASN A 506 -11.20 -24.68 -1.68
N ALA A 507 -9.88 -24.68 -1.57
CA ALA A 507 -8.94 -24.57 -2.69
C ALA A 507 -7.87 -25.67 -2.69
N THR A 508 -7.28 -25.90 -3.87
CA THR A 508 -6.15 -26.82 -4.07
C THR A 508 -4.92 -25.99 -4.44
N TYR A 509 -3.94 -26.01 -3.55
CA TYR A 509 -2.65 -25.34 -3.68
C TYR A 509 -1.59 -26.33 -4.15
N LYS A 510 -0.87 -25.98 -5.22
CA LYS A 510 0.12 -26.85 -5.86
C LYS A 510 1.47 -26.17 -5.95
N GLY A 511 2.53 -26.87 -5.58
CA GLY A 511 3.84 -26.25 -5.38
C GLY A 511 4.98 -27.23 -5.14
N VAL A 512 6.02 -26.77 -4.45
CA VAL A 512 7.23 -27.55 -4.16
C VAL A 512 7.66 -27.40 -2.70
N PHE A 513 8.36 -28.41 -2.19
CA PHE A 513 9.22 -28.28 -1.01
C PHE A 513 10.62 -27.77 -1.40
N PHE A 514 11.25 -26.95 -0.56
CA PHE A 514 12.62 -26.49 -0.76
C PHE A 514 13.31 -26.26 0.59
N LYS A 515 14.53 -26.80 0.79
CA LYS A 515 15.29 -26.58 2.02
C LYS A 515 16.19 -25.35 1.89
N GLN A 516 15.77 -24.24 2.52
CA GLN A 516 16.37 -22.92 2.39
C GLN A 516 17.07 -22.45 3.67
N THR A 517 17.90 -21.41 3.56
CA THR A 517 18.46 -20.70 4.73
C THR A 517 17.63 -19.45 5.04
N ASN A 518 17.09 -19.36 6.26
CA ASN A 518 16.24 -18.26 6.72
C ASN A 518 17.05 -16.97 6.98
N ASP A 519 16.38 -15.86 7.32
CA ASP A 519 17.05 -14.57 7.53
C ASP A 519 17.88 -14.49 8.82
N ASN A 520 17.68 -15.44 9.74
CA ASN A 520 18.54 -15.65 10.92
C ASN A 520 19.77 -16.54 10.63
N GLY A 521 19.92 -17.05 9.40
CA GLY A 521 21.05 -17.88 8.96
C GLY A 521 20.90 -19.39 9.21
N GLU A 522 19.71 -19.85 9.60
CA GLU A 522 19.42 -21.25 9.92
C GLU A 522 18.81 -21.97 8.71
N LYS A 523 19.21 -23.22 8.45
CA LYS A 523 18.64 -24.03 7.37
C LYS A 523 17.37 -24.73 7.82
N THR A 524 16.23 -24.32 7.27
CA THR A 524 14.91 -24.92 7.51
C THR A 524 14.29 -25.50 6.23
N MET A 525 13.26 -26.33 6.38
CA MET A 525 12.43 -26.76 5.26
C MET A 525 11.37 -25.69 4.98
N THR A 526 11.14 -25.36 3.72
CA THR A 526 10.03 -24.50 3.30
C THR A 526 9.14 -25.22 2.29
N PHE A 527 7.92 -24.72 2.12
CA PHE A 527 7.09 -25.02 0.97
C PHE A 527 6.53 -23.73 0.36
N THR A 528 6.30 -23.74 -0.94
CA THR A 528 5.65 -22.65 -1.67
C THR A 528 4.70 -23.23 -2.70
N ALA A 529 3.45 -22.75 -2.73
CA ALA A 529 2.39 -23.28 -3.59
C ALA A 529 1.40 -22.19 -4.02
N ASN A 530 0.89 -22.31 -5.25
CA ASN A 530 -0.16 -21.43 -5.78
C ASN A 530 -1.49 -22.19 -5.80
N GLY A 531 -2.57 -21.55 -5.35
CA GLY A 531 -3.94 -22.08 -5.38
C GLY A 531 -4.67 -21.78 -6.69
N ASN A 532 -5.62 -22.66 -7.04
CA ASN A 532 -6.60 -22.45 -8.12
C ASN A 532 -7.57 -21.27 -7.86
N ASN A 533 -7.41 -20.58 -6.73
CA ASN A 533 -8.12 -19.38 -6.28
C ASN A 533 -7.26 -18.10 -6.34
N ASN A 534 -6.14 -18.12 -7.08
CA ASN A 534 -5.12 -17.05 -7.17
C ASN A 534 -4.33 -16.74 -5.88
N LEU A 535 -4.49 -17.52 -4.80
CA LEU A 535 -3.77 -17.29 -3.55
C LEU A 535 -2.44 -18.06 -3.53
N ALA A 536 -1.32 -17.37 -3.29
CA ALA A 536 -0.05 -18.02 -3.00
C ALA A 536 0.11 -18.28 -1.50
N ILE A 537 0.60 -19.46 -1.13
CA ILE A 537 0.85 -19.88 0.25
C ILE A 537 2.31 -20.29 0.46
N TRP A 538 2.90 -19.79 1.53
CA TRP A 538 4.27 -20.09 1.95
C TRP A 538 4.28 -20.76 3.32
N GLY A 539 5.13 -21.76 3.49
CA GLY A 539 5.40 -22.43 4.76
C GLY A 539 6.88 -22.37 5.11
N SER A 540 7.23 -22.02 6.36
CA SER A 540 8.59 -22.10 6.90
C SER A 540 8.62 -22.96 8.16
N LYS A 541 9.29 -24.13 8.13
CA LYS A 541 9.26 -25.12 9.23
C LYS A 541 9.93 -24.57 10.50
N TYR A 542 9.34 -24.84 11.67
CA TYR A 542 9.92 -24.51 12.97
C TYR A 542 9.61 -25.57 14.03
N GLU A 543 10.40 -25.62 15.10
CA GLU A 543 10.06 -26.40 16.30
C GLU A 543 9.19 -25.54 17.22
N GLU A 544 7.89 -25.84 17.33
CA GLU A 544 7.01 -25.11 18.25
C GLU A 544 7.29 -25.52 19.71
N THR A 545 7.76 -24.55 20.49
CA THR A 545 7.91 -24.63 21.95
C THR A 545 6.88 -23.74 22.64
N ASP A 546 6.55 -24.04 23.91
CA ASP A 546 5.70 -23.17 24.74
C ASP A 546 6.22 -21.71 24.77
N GLU A 547 7.54 -21.52 24.74
CA GLU A 547 8.23 -20.22 24.74
C GLU A 547 8.01 -19.46 23.42
N THR A 548 8.20 -20.12 22.27
CA THR A 548 7.93 -19.51 20.95
C THR A 548 6.44 -19.22 20.74
N ALA A 549 5.55 -20.08 21.25
CA ALA A 549 4.11 -19.88 21.16
C ALA A 549 3.66 -18.67 22.01
N ALA A 550 4.18 -18.53 23.23
CA ALA A 550 3.95 -17.35 24.05
C ALA A 550 4.54 -16.08 23.39
N GLY A 551 5.73 -16.16 22.81
CA GLY A 551 6.37 -15.06 22.08
C GLY A 551 5.54 -14.55 20.89
N LYS A 552 4.99 -15.44 20.06
CA LYS A 552 4.06 -15.08 18.97
C LYS A 552 2.83 -14.32 19.47
N VAL A 553 2.25 -14.75 20.58
CA VAL A 553 1.12 -14.05 21.22
C VAL A 553 1.53 -12.67 21.75
N ILE A 554 2.76 -12.49 22.24
CA ILE A 554 3.28 -11.17 22.63
C ILE A 554 3.40 -10.22 21.43
N GLU A 555 3.83 -10.71 20.27
CA GLU A 555 3.85 -9.88 19.05
C GLU A 555 2.43 -9.50 18.62
N GLN A 556 1.49 -10.46 18.57
CA GLN A 556 0.08 -10.18 18.25
C GLN A 556 -0.58 -9.17 19.21
N LEU A 557 -0.19 -9.17 20.48
CA LEU A 557 -0.70 -8.19 21.45
C LEU A 557 -0.24 -6.75 21.16
N LYS A 558 0.88 -6.53 20.45
CA LYS A 558 1.30 -5.16 20.08
C LYS A 558 0.36 -4.51 19.07
N ASP A 559 -0.24 -5.30 18.20
CA ASP A 559 -1.25 -4.81 17.24
C ASP A 559 -2.61 -4.52 17.90
N ILE A 560 -2.83 -5.03 19.12
CA ILE A 560 -4.08 -4.90 19.89
C ILE A 560 -4.00 -3.78 20.94
N ILE A 561 -2.85 -3.58 21.58
CA ILE A 561 -2.65 -2.57 22.63
C ILE A 561 -2.04 -1.29 22.03
N PRO A 562 -2.79 -0.18 21.91
CA PRO A 562 -2.28 1.05 21.30
C PRO A 562 -1.26 1.76 22.18
N GLU A 563 -0.32 2.50 21.57
CA GLU A 563 0.66 3.32 22.30
C GLU A 563 0.02 4.46 23.11
N SER A 564 -1.17 4.92 22.70
CA SER A 564 -1.94 5.97 23.39
C SER A 564 -3.45 5.80 23.19
N THR A 565 -4.28 6.30 24.09
CA THR A 565 -5.74 6.23 23.95
C THR A 565 -6.51 7.27 24.79
N ARG A 566 -7.76 7.52 24.39
CA ARG A 566 -8.86 8.06 25.23
C ARG A 566 -10.09 7.15 25.25
N GLU A 567 -10.13 6.12 24.41
CA GLU A 567 -11.21 5.11 24.31
C GLU A 567 -10.83 3.82 25.07
N ASN A 568 -11.82 3.04 25.51
CA ASN A 568 -11.61 1.77 26.23
C ASN A 568 -10.93 0.72 25.32
N ILE A 569 -9.94 0.00 25.87
CA ILE A 569 -9.19 -1.03 25.14
C ILE A 569 -9.87 -2.40 25.33
N GLN A 570 -10.07 -3.16 24.26
CA GLN A 570 -10.54 -4.55 24.37
C GLN A 570 -9.36 -5.47 24.65
N LEU A 571 -9.16 -5.83 25.93
CA LEU A 571 -8.04 -6.68 26.37
C LEU A 571 -8.39 -8.18 26.23
N PRO A 572 -7.75 -8.95 25.33
CA PRO A 572 -8.06 -10.37 25.13
C PRO A 572 -7.52 -11.21 26.30
N THR A 573 -8.35 -12.09 26.85
CA THR A 573 -7.99 -12.99 27.95
C THR A 573 -7.46 -14.35 27.49
N GLU A 574 -7.67 -14.71 26.22
CA GLU A 574 -7.11 -15.90 25.56
C GLU A 574 -6.75 -15.53 24.11
N LEU A 575 -5.66 -16.08 23.58
CA LEU A 575 -5.24 -15.87 22.18
C LEU A 575 -4.50 -17.11 21.68
N GLY A 576 -5.01 -17.76 20.63
CA GLY A 576 -4.50 -19.05 20.16
C GLY A 576 -4.50 -20.11 21.27
N LYS A 577 -3.32 -20.68 21.55
CA LYS A 577 -3.11 -21.67 22.64
C LYS A 577 -2.82 -21.01 24.01
N ALA A 578 -2.73 -19.69 24.10
CA ALA A 578 -2.30 -18.96 25.29
C ALA A 578 -3.47 -18.39 26.11
N LYS A 579 -3.33 -18.39 27.44
CA LYS A 579 -4.15 -17.60 28.37
C LYS A 579 -3.40 -16.34 28.78
N ILE A 580 -4.13 -15.24 28.96
CA ILE A 580 -3.59 -13.90 29.20
C ILE A 580 -4.25 -13.29 30.44
N GLU A 581 -3.49 -13.14 31.52
CA GLU A 581 -3.94 -12.51 32.76
C GLU A 581 -3.47 -11.05 32.81
N TRP A 582 -4.39 -10.09 32.67
CA TRP A 582 -4.06 -8.66 32.64
C TRP A 582 -3.91 -8.03 34.02
N SER A 583 -3.01 -7.06 34.10
CA SER A 583 -2.77 -6.21 35.26
C SER A 583 -2.38 -4.80 34.81
N SER A 584 -2.60 -3.82 35.69
CA SER A 584 -2.26 -2.41 35.49
C SER A 584 -1.62 -1.84 36.74
N ASP A 585 -0.60 -0.99 36.59
CA ASP A 585 0.00 -0.22 37.67
C ASP A 585 -0.85 0.99 38.11
N ASN A 586 -1.80 1.44 37.28
CA ASN A 586 -2.70 2.56 37.55
C ASN A 586 -4.15 2.25 37.14
N GLN A 587 -4.79 1.37 37.90
CA GLN A 587 -6.18 0.90 37.73
C GLN A 587 -7.24 2.02 37.65
N THR A 588 -6.92 3.25 38.07
CA THR A 588 -7.81 4.42 38.02
C THR A 588 -7.75 5.23 36.72
N VAL A 589 -6.73 5.00 35.88
CA VAL A 589 -6.55 5.70 34.59
C VAL A 589 -6.67 4.73 33.42
N LEU A 590 -6.11 3.53 33.54
CA LEU A 590 -6.37 2.40 32.64
C LEU A 590 -6.37 1.10 33.45
N SER A 591 -7.51 0.42 33.46
CA SER A 591 -7.78 -0.75 34.30
C SER A 591 -7.36 -2.07 33.65
N ALA A 592 -7.26 -3.13 34.46
CA ALA A 592 -6.94 -4.48 33.98
C ALA A 592 -8.08 -5.14 33.16
N ASP A 593 -9.28 -4.55 33.13
CA ASP A 593 -10.36 -4.88 32.19
C ASP A 593 -10.53 -3.81 31.10
N GLY A 594 -9.47 -3.05 30.81
CA GLY A 594 -9.37 -2.20 29.62
C GLY A 594 -10.13 -0.88 29.67
N LYS A 595 -10.88 -0.62 30.74
CA LYS A 595 -11.57 0.66 30.92
C LYS A 595 -10.57 1.79 31.15
N VAL A 596 -10.73 2.87 30.38
CA VAL A 596 -9.96 4.11 30.48
C VAL A 596 -10.76 5.12 31.29
N GLY A 597 -10.08 5.81 32.20
CA GLY A 597 -10.61 6.95 32.94
C GLY A 597 -9.81 8.21 32.61
N THR A 598 -10.45 9.37 32.61
CA THR A 598 -9.82 10.65 32.26
C THR A 598 -8.86 11.12 33.37
N PRO A 599 -7.54 11.17 33.16
CA PRO A 599 -6.60 11.70 34.13
C PRO A 599 -6.64 13.25 34.13
N SER A 600 -6.06 13.86 35.16
CA SER A 600 -5.96 15.34 35.28
C SER A 600 -4.81 15.97 34.47
N SER A 601 -4.05 15.13 33.77
CA SER A 601 -2.88 15.44 32.95
C SER A 601 -2.44 14.12 32.30
N ASP A 602 -1.87 14.17 31.10
CA ASP A 602 -1.40 12.99 30.37
C ASP A 602 -0.59 12.03 31.26
N THR A 603 -0.97 10.76 31.24
CA THR A 603 -0.50 9.74 32.18
C THR A 603 -0.14 8.46 31.43
N GLU A 604 1.15 8.13 31.42
CA GLU A 604 1.61 6.81 31.00
C GLU A 604 1.17 5.76 32.04
N VAL A 605 0.55 4.68 31.58
CA VAL A 605 0.14 3.52 32.38
C VAL A 605 0.84 2.28 31.86
N THR A 606 1.32 1.43 32.77
CA THR A 606 1.91 0.14 32.42
C THR A 606 0.83 -0.94 32.47
N LEU A 607 0.37 -1.40 31.31
CA LEU A 607 -0.38 -2.66 31.19
C LEU A 607 0.59 -3.83 31.12
N THR A 608 0.35 -4.85 31.93
CA THR A 608 1.12 -6.10 31.90
C THR A 608 0.18 -7.29 31.73
N GLY A 609 0.26 -7.97 30.59
CA GLY A 609 -0.44 -9.21 30.29
C GLY A 609 0.46 -10.42 30.55
N LYS A 610 0.12 -11.25 31.54
CA LYS A 610 0.81 -12.52 31.80
C LYS A 610 0.35 -13.55 30.76
N VAL A 611 1.21 -13.84 29.78
CA VAL A 611 0.97 -14.82 28.71
C VAL A 611 1.43 -16.20 29.17
N THR A 612 0.54 -17.19 29.12
CA THR A 612 0.78 -18.54 29.63
C THR A 612 0.36 -19.60 28.62
N VAL A 613 1.32 -20.45 28.21
CA VAL A 613 1.12 -21.59 27.29
C VAL A 613 1.57 -22.85 28.01
N ASN A 614 0.66 -23.82 28.17
CA ASN A 614 0.86 -25.07 28.91
C ASN A 614 1.46 -24.87 30.32
N SER A 615 2.80 -24.93 30.43
CA SER A 615 3.55 -24.77 31.68
C SER A 615 4.51 -23.58 31.70
N TYR A 616 4.75 -22.95 30.55
CA TYR A 616 5.53 -21.73 30.41
C TYR A 616 4.65 -20.51 30.67
N SER A 617 5.18 -19.51 31.36
CA SER A 617 4.50 -18.24 31.62
C SER A 617 5.51 -17.10 31.59
N THR A 618 5.21 -16.06 30.85
CA THR A 618 6.02 -14.85 30.68
C THR A 618 5.13 -13.61 30.73
N ASP A 619 5.72 -12.44 30.90
CA ASP A 619 4.98 -11.18 31.10
C ASP A 619 5.23 -10.24 29.92
N ALA A 620 4.14 -9.80 29.28
CA ALA A 620 4.12 -8.86 28.17
C ALA A 620 3.76 -7.46 28.69
N THR A 621 4.61 -6.47 28.45
CA THR A 621 4.50 -5.15 29.08
C THR A 621 4.33 -4.05 28.03
N PHE A 622 3.25 -3.29 28.15
CA PHE A 622 2.85 -2.21 27.24
C PHE A 622 2.78 -0.90 28.01
N LYS A 623 3.38 0.15 27.46
CA LYS A 623 3.24 1.53 27.95
C LYS A 623 2.15 2.20 27.11
N VAL A 624 1.05 2.58 27.76
CA VAL A 624 -0.07 3.25 27.11
C VAL A 624 -0.16 4.67 27.66
N LEU A 625 -0.04 5.68 26.80
CA LEU A 625 -0.28 7.07 27.17
C LEU A 625 -1.78 7.36 27.17
N VAL A 626 -2.37 7.57 28.35
CA VAL A 626 -3.75 8.05 28.46
C VAL A 626 -3.73 9.56 28.52
N TYR A 627 -4.32 10.20 27.50
CA TYR A 627 -4.44 11.67 27.42
C TYR A 627 -5.47 12.21 28.41
N ASP A 628 -5.35 13.48 28.77
CA ASP A 628 -6.24 14.14 29.75
C ASP A 628 -7.64 14.55 29.22
N ALA A 629 -8.28 15.46 29.96
CA ALA A 629 -9.58 16.01 29.61
C ALA A 629 -9.46 17.02 28.45
N PRO A 630 -10.41 17.02 27.50
CA PRO A 630 -10.30 17.83 26.29
C PRO A 630 -10.49 19.32 26.63
N LYS A 631 -9.67 20.17 26.03
CA LYS A 631 -9.68 21.62 26.25
C LYS A 631 -10.12 22.29 24.95
N VAL A 632 -11.03 23.25 25.06
CA VAL A 632 -11.41 24.10 23.92
C VAL A 632 -10.24 25.05 23.64
N ILE A 633 -9.67 24.98 22.44
CA ILE A 633 -8.66 25.93 21.96
C ILE A 633 -9.34 27.29 21.79
N VAL A 634 -10.38 27.31 20.95
CA VAL A 634 -11.27 28.44 20.70
C VAL A 634 -12.71 27.94 20.54
N GLY A 635 -13.66 28.72 21.05
CA GLY A 635 -15.09 28.51 20.86
C GLY A 635 -15.80 29.83 20.62
N TYR A 636 -16.79 29.87 19.72
CA TYR A 636 -17.56 31.06 19.36
C TYR A 636 -19.07 30.74 19.33
N ASP A 637 -19.83 31.39 20.22
CA ASP A 637 -21.28 31.25 20.42
C ASP A 637 -22.08 32.46 19.85
N PHE A 638 -21.39 33.39 19.21
CA PHE A 638 -21.94 34.59 18.54
C PHE A 638 -22.74 35.58 19.42
N ASP A 639 -22.89 35.31 20.73
CA ASP A 639 -23.62 36.16 21.69
C ASP A 639 -22.88 37.47 22.02
N SER A 640 -21.59 37.59 21.68
CA SER A 640 -20.75 38.77 22.00
C SER A 640 -19.89 39.25 20.81
N VAL A 641 -20.41 40.24 20.09
CA VAL A 641 -19.77 40.85 18.89
C VAL A 641 -19.58 42.36 19.08
N ASP A 642 -18.42 42.90 18.70
CA ASP A 642 -18.14 44.34 18.62
C ASP A 642 -17.54 44.69 17.24
N GLY A 643 -18.30 45.41 16.42
CA GLY A 643 -17.98 45.63 15.01
C GLY A 643 -17.86 44.29 14.26
N ASP A 644 -16.69 44.05 13.66
CA ASP A 644 -16.40 42.83 12.90
C ASP A 644 -15.81 41.71 13.81
N ALA A 645 -15.60 41.95 15.11
CA ALA A 645 -14.92 41.02 16.01
C ALA A 645 -15.91 40.20 16.84
N VAL A 646 -15.79 38.87 16.78
CA VAL A 646 -16.57 37.89 17.57
C VAL A 646 -15.72 37.40 18.74
N SER A 647 -16.21 37.60 19.96
CA SER A 647 -15.49 37.23 21.19
C SER A 647 -15.41 35.72 21.37
N ALA A 648 -14.27 35.20 21.85
CA ALA A 648 -14.16 33.80 22.24
C ALA A 648 -14.93 33.53 23.55
N THR A 649 -15.56 32.35 23.66
CA THR A 649 -16.30 31.94 24.86
C THR A 649 -15.37 31.71 26.06
N SER A 650 -15.90 31.80 27.27
CA SER A 650 -15.15 31.58 28.52
C SER A 650 -14.68 30.13 28.75
N ALA A 651 -15.07 29.20 27.89
CA ALA A 651 -14.52 27.84 27.85
C ALA A 651 -13.18 27.75 27.07
N SER A 652 -12.90 28.74 26.23
CA SER A 652 -11.71 28.79 25.36
C SER A 652 -10.43 29.00 26.17
N THR A 653 -9.38 28.28 25.81
CA THR A 653 -8.02 28.49 26.35
C THR A 653 -7.29 29.66 25.69
N LYS A 654 -7.69 30.05 24.47
CA LYS A 654 -7.31 31.32 23.83
C LYS A 654 -8.49 32.30 23.86
N ASP A 655 -8.25 33.54 24.30
CA ASP A 655 -9.23 34.63 24.35
C ASP A 655 -9.30 35.46 23.05
N SER A 656 -8.62 35.00 21.99
CA SER A 656 -8.49 35.71 20.72
C SER A 656 -9.81 35.71 19.93
N ALA A 657 -10.27 36.91 19.57
CA ALA A 657 -11.49 37.10 18.79
C ALA A 657 -11.35 36.56 17.35
N ALA A 658 -12.42 35.95 16.84
CA ALA A 658 -12.57 35.70 15.40
C ALA A 658 -13.03 36.99 14.70
N THR A 659 -12.86 37.08 13.38
CA THR A 659 -13.17 38.27 12.58
C THR A 659 -14.12 37.93 11.43
N LEU A 660 -15.27 38.60 11.38
CA LEU A 660 -16.20 38.60 10.25
C LEU A 660 -15.53 39.22 9.01
N LYS A 661 -15.78 38.65 7.83
CA LYS A 661 -15.20 39.11 6.56
C LYS A 661 -16.31 39.41 5.55
N GLY A 662 -16.10 40.45 4.74
CA GLY A 662 -17.09 40.93 3.78
C GLY A 662 -18.39 41.38 4.47
N ASP A 663 -19.53 40.92 3.97
CA ASP A 663 -20.87 41.14 4.51
C ASP A 663 -21.35 40.01 5.48
N ALA A 664 -20.42 39.19 5.98
CA ALA A 664 -20.69 38.20 7.03
C ALA A 664 -21.16 38.91 8.32
N LYS A 665 -22.19 38.35 8.97
CA LYS A 665 -22.89 39.01 10.07
C LYS A 665 -23.52 38.01 11.02
N VAL A 666 -23.69 38.43 12.28
CA VAL A 666 -24.52 37.70 13.24
C VAL A 666 -25.98 38.16 13.13
N VAL A 667 -26.90 37.21 13.22
CA VAL A 667 -28.36 37.41 13.17
C VAL A 667 -29.04 36.61 14.28
N THR A 668 -30.30 36.93 14.58
CA THR A 668 -31.12 36.10 15.48
C THR A 668 -31.87 35.03 14.68
N ASP A 669 -31.59 33.76 14.98
CA ASP A 669 -32.36 32.59 14.55
C ASP A 669 -33.40 32.19 15.62
N GLU A 670 -34.52 31.58 15.21
CA GLU A 670 -35.62 31.21 16.13
C GLU A 670 -35.31 29.98 17.01
N GLU A 671 -34.42 29.10 16.58
CA GLU A 671 -34.06 27.86 17.27
C GLU A 671 -32.75 28.01 18.04
N ARG A 672 -31.73 28.60 17.40
CA ARG A 672 -30.37 28.68 17.95
C ARG A 672 -30.08 29.91 18.79
N GLY A 673 -30.62 31.10 18.48
CA GLY A 673 -30.29 32.35 19.18
C GLY A 673 -29.46 33.29 18.32
N GLN A 674 -28.36 33.84 18.81
CA GLN A 674 -27.40 34.53 17.93
C GLN A 674 -26.64 33.51 17.10
N VAL A 675 -26.60 33.70 15.77
CA VAL A 675 -25.90 32.79 14.85
C VAL A 675 -25.14 33.58 13.79
N LEU A 676 -24.01 33.06 13.33
CA LEU A 676 -23.34 33.55 12.13
C LEU A 676 -24.22 33.23 10.91
N LYS A 677 -24.46 34.22 10.04
CA LYS A 677 -25.05 34.01 8.71
C LYS A 677 -24.07 34.44 7.61
N LEU A 678 -23.85 33.54 6.65
CA LEU A 678 -23.04 33.76 5.47
C LEU A 678 -23.93 33.72 4.22
N GLU A 679 -23.87 34.77 3.40
CA GLU A 679 -24.66 34.91 2.17
C GLU A 679 -23.68 35.15 1.02
N ASN A 680 -23.55 34.19 0.10
CA ASN A 680 -22.57 34.21 -1.00
C ASN A 680 -23.23 33.92 -2.35
N GLU A 681 -22.69 34.50 -3.42
CA GLU A 681 -23.07 34.18 -4.80
C GLU A 681 -22.28 32.98 -5.33
N ALA A 682 -22.78 32.34 -6.39
CA ALA A 682 -22.12 31.20 -7.02
C ALA A 682 -20.73 31.56 -7.58
N GLY A 683 -19.70 30.81 -7.16
CA GLY A 683 -18.30 31.09 -7.49
C GLY A 683 -17.64 32.18 -6.65
N ASN A 684 -18.27 32.64 -5.55
CA ASN A 684 -17.56 33.41 -4.52
C ASN A 684 -16.45 32.56 -3.90
N LYS A 685 -15.33 33.21 -3.56
CA LYS A 685 -14.15 32.60 -2.93
C LYS A 685 -13.55 33.55 -1.90
N GLN A 686 -13.56 33.13 -0.64
CA GLN A 686 -13.09 33.89 0.52
C GLN A 686 -13.66 35.32 0.54
N VAL A 687 -14.97 35.45 0.29
CA VAL A 687 -15.69 36.74 0.26
C VAL A 687 -16.38 37.00 1.59
N ASN A 688 -17.39 36.20 1.94
CA ASN A 688 -18.16 36.34 3.18
C ASN A 688 -17.99 35.09 4.05
N TYR A 689 -17.17 35.19 5.10
CA TYR A 689 -16.78 34.09 5.98
C TYR A 689 -16.40 34.58 7.39
N LEU A 690 -16.21 33.65 8.33
CA LEU A 690 -15.60 33.93 9.63
C LEU A 690 -14.14 33.46 9.62
N SER A 691 -13.21 34.38 9.88
CA SER A 691 -11.78 34.13 9.99
C SER A 691 -11.40 33.91 11.45
N LEU A 692 -10.81 32.76 11.76
CA LEU A 692 -10.35 32.41 13.11
C LEU A 692 -8.89 32.84 13.31
N PRO A 693 -8.38 32.86 14.56
CA PRO A 693 -6.97 33.13 14.84
C PRO A 693 -6.06 32.17 14.07
N SER A 694 -5.01 32.72 13.45
CA SER A 694 -4.08 31.95 12.60
C SER A 694 -3.30 30.87 13.36
N ASP A 695 -3.15 31.01 14.67
CA ASP A 695 -2.34 30.11 15.49
C ASP A 695 -3.14 28.98 16.16
N VAL A 696 -4.41 28.76 15.82
CA VAL A 696 -5.29 27.76 16.45
C VAL A 696 -4.62 26.38 16.57
N PHE A 697 -4.02 25.88 15.49
CA PHE A 697 -3.41 24.54 15.46
C PHE A 697 -1.98 24.47 16.01
N SER A 698 -1.35 25.59 16.39
CA SER A 698 0.10 25.67 16.68
C SER A 698 0.59 24.73 17.79
N ASN A 699 -0.30 24.32 18.68
CA ASN A 699 0.00 23.50 19.85
C ASN A 699 -0.67 22.11 19.81
N VAL A 700 -1.32 21.76 18.70
CA VAL A 700 -1.88 20.40 18.50
C VAL A 700 -0.72 19.40 18.41
N ASP A 701 -0.88 18.22 18.99
CA ASP A 701 0.11 17.14 18.94
C ASP A 701 -0.55 15.78 18.62
N LYS A 702 0.09 14.66 18.99
CA LYS A 702 -0.42 13.31 18.74
C LYS A 702 -1.76 13.00 19.46
N ALA A 703 -2.21 13.82 20.40
CA ALA A 703 -3.56 13.75 20.96
C ALA A 703 -4.66 14.05 19.90
N GLY A 704 -4.29 14.61 18.74
CA GLY A 704 -5.21 14.96 17.66
C GLY A 704 -5.91 16.29 17.88
N TYR A 705 -7.02 16.49 17.17
CA TYR A 705 -7.93 17.62 17.40
C TYR A 705 -9.37 17.23 17.03
N THR A 706 -10.30 18.09 17.44
CA THR A 706 -11.72 17.99 17.03
C THR A 706 -12.22 19.36 16.62
N VAL A 707 -12.98 19.43 15.53
CA VAL A 707 -13.77 20.61 15.17
C VAL A 707 -15.25 20.24 15.26
N SER A 708 -16.04 21.08 15.92
CA SER A 708 -17.47 20.89 16.12
C SER A 708 -18.22 22.18 15.85
N MET A 709 -19.39 22.10 15.20
CA MET A 709 -20.26 23.26 14.97
C MET A 709 -21.72 22.82 14.81
N TRP A 710 -22.65 23.64 15.28
CA TRP A 710 -24.01 23.60 14.75
C TRP A 710 -24.03 24.32 13.41
N VAL A 711 -24.64 23.71 12.39
CA VAL A 711 -24.77 24.28 11.05
C VAL A 711 -26.17 24.07 10.51
N ASN A 712 -26.65 25.02 9.70
CA ASN A 712 -27.83 24.88 8.86
C ASN A 712 -27.45 25.28 7.43
N ILE A 713 -27.38 24.29 6.54
CA ILE A 713 -26.88 24.43 5.17
C ILE A 713 -28.07 24.67 4.24
N ASP A 714 -28.21 25.86 3.67
CA ASP A 714 -29.25 26.09 2.65
C ASP A 714 -28.96 25.26 1.40
N SER A 715 -30.00 24.63 0.84
CA SER A 715 -29.89 23.76 -0.36
C SER A 715 -29.35 24.42 -1.64
N SER A 716 -29.08 25.72 -1.64
CA SER A 716 -28.31 26.41 -2.69
C SER A 716 -26.79 26.34 -2.52
N THR A 717 -26.26 25.93 -1.36
CA THR A 717 -24.81 25.65 -1.18
C THR A 717 -24.39 24.47 -2.05
N TRP A 718 -23.20 24.52 -2.67
CA TRP A 718 -22.62 23.38 -3.36
C TRP A 718 -22.00 22.40 -2.34
N GLU A 719 -22.23 21.10 -2.54
CA GLU A 719 -21.84 20.03 -1.61
C GLU A 719 -20.35 19.97 -1.25
N HIS A 720 -19.47 20.52 -2.10
CA HIS A 720 -18.03 20.57 -1.85
C HIS A 720 -17.56 21.82 -1.08
N SER A 721 -18.40 22.85 -0.94
CA SER A 721 -18.08 24.07 -0.16
C SER A 721 -17.65 23.73 1.27
N ALA A 722 -16.56 24.34 1.74
CA ALA A 722 -16.03 24.07 3.06
C ALA A 722 -16.90 24.68 4.16
N LEU A 723 -17.41 23.84 5.09
CA LEU A 723 -18.02 24.31 6.34
C LEU A 723 -16.93 24.86 7.26
N PHE A 724 -15.77 24.20 7.27
CA PHE A 724 -14.54 24.67 7.91
C PHE A 724 -13.32 24.19 7.12
N GLU A 725 -12.32 25.06 7.00
CA GLU A 725 -11.05 24.79 6.33
C GLU A 725 -9.90 25.46 7.10
N ALA A 726 -8.74 24.80 7.13
CA ALA A 726 -7.48 25.42 7.53
C ALA A 726 -6.39 25.11 6.51
N ASP A 727 -5.63 26.14 6.11
CA ASP A 727 -4.62 26.09 5.05
C ASP A 727 -3.29 26.73 5.47
N TRP A 728 -2.28 26.57 4.61
CA TRP A 728 -1.00 27.27 4.70
C TRP A 728 -0.90 28.36 3.62
N LEU A 729 -1.04 29.61 4.05
CA LEU A 729 -0.64 30.79 3.29
C LEU A 729 0.87 30.97 3.35
N ALA A 730 1.51 30.95 2.18
CA ALA A 730 2.89 31.43 2.02
C ALA A 730 2.95 32.97 2.14
N ASP A 731 4.13 33.52 2.43
CA ASP A 731 4.33 34.97 2.58
C ASP A 731 3.82 35.77 1.36
N GLY A 732 2.77 36.57 1.58
CA GLY A 732 2.15 37.40 0.54
C GLY A 732 1.13 36.70 -0.35
N ALA A 733 0.81 35.42 -0.11
CA ALA A 733 -0.34 34.75 -0.70
C ALA A 733 -1.67 35.29 -0.10
N SER A 734 -2.76 35.18 -0.87
CA SER A 734 -4.12 35.53 -0.43
C SER A 734 -5.06 34.33 -0.29
N THR A 735 -4.62 33.14 -0.72
CA THR A 735 -5.34 31.87 -0.71
C THR A 735 -4.30 30.75 -0.50
N GLY A 736 -4.63 29.70 0.24
CA GLY A 736 -3.78 28.52 0.36
C GLY A 736 -3.53 27.82 -0.97
N THR A 737 -2.56 26.91 -1.02
CA THR A 737 -2.34 26.05 -2.20
C THR A 737 -3.22 24.79 -2.16
N TYR A 738 -3.57 24.35 -0.95
CA TYR A 738 -4.47 23.25 -0.64
C TYR A 738 -4.87 23.35 0.85
N PRO A 739 -6.05 22.84 1.24
CA PRO A 739 -6.40 22.64 2.64
C PRO A 739 -5.39 21.68 3.28
N MET A 740 -4.97 22.01 4.49
CA MET A 740 -4.27 21.09 5.40
C MET A 740 -5.28 20.24 6.17
N THR A 741 -6.44 20.79 6.48
CA THR A 741 -7.62 20.05 6.96
C THR A 741 -8.91 20.75 6.54
N ARG A 742 -9.98 19.99 6.31
CA ARG A 742 -11.33 20.54 6.06
C ARG A 742 -12.45 19.57 6.39
N ILE A 743 -13.67 20.10 6.49
CA ILE A 743 -14.93 19.37 6.45
C ILE A 743 -15.87 20.04 5.43
N GLY A 744 -16.27 19.31 4.39
CA GLY A 744 -17.15 19.80 3.33
C GLY A 744 -18.63 19.84 3.74
N ALA A 745 -19.47 20.52 2.96
CA ALA A 745 -20.93 20.55 3.17
C ALA A 745 -21.59 19.16 2.96
N ASN A 746 -20.93 18.28 2.21
CA ASN A 746 -21.21 16.84 2.09
C ASN A 746 -20.63 15.97 3.23
N LEU A 747 -20.05 16.58 4.26
CA LEU A 747 -19.39 15.95 5.40
C LEU A 747 -18.17 15.06 5.07
N ILE A 748 -17.54 15.23 3.90
CA ILE A 748 -16.22 14.64 3.65
C ILE A 748 -15.20 15.35 4.54
N GLY A 749 -14.67 14.64 5.53
CA GLY A 749 -13.60 15.10 6.43
C GLY A 749 -12.23 14.75 5.85
N ARG A 750 -11.31 15.71 5.80
CA ARG A 750 -10.00 15.56 5.13
C ARG A 750 -8.86 16.05 6.00
N ILE A 751 -7.72 15.37 5.91
CA ILE A 751 -6.40 15.94 6.23
C ILE A 751 -5.45 15.76 5.05
N ASN A 752 -4.57 16.74 4.84
CA ASN A 752 -3.56 16.78 3.78
C ASN A 752 -2.38 17.61 4.28
N ALA A 753 -1.68 17.05 5.27
CA ALA A 753 -0.67 17.72 6.09
C ALA A 753 0.52 16.77 6.26
N ASN A 754 1.50 16.79 5.36
CA ASN A 754 2.47 15.70 5.11
C ASN A 754 1.82 14.38 4.62
N ASP A 755 0.90 13.79 5.39
CA ASP A 755 0.08 12.63 4.99
C ASP A 755 -1.32 13.07 4.51
N TYR A 756 -2.04 12.16 3.86
CA TYR A 756 -3.37 12.38 3.26
C TYR A 756 -4.41 11.34 3.71
N SER A 757 -5.60 11.78 4.13
CA SER A 757 -6.77 10.94 4.46
C SER A 757 -8.07 11.67 4.12
N ASP A 758 -9.10 10.89 3.72
CA ASP A 758 -10.42 11.35 3.29
C ASP A 758 -11.49 10.42 3.90
N ALA A 759 -12.15 10.86 4.96
CA ALA A 759 -13.33 10.18 5.51
C ALA A 759 -14.57 10.59 4.71
N VAL A 760 -14.95 9.73 3.75
CA VAL A 760 -16.10 9.94 2.85
C VAL A 760 -17.35 9.23 3.39
N PRO A 761 -18.36 9.93 3.92
CA PRO A 761 -19.60 9.31 4.38
C PRO A 761 -20.52 8.95 3.20
N GLY A 762 -21.22 7.83 3.30
CA GLY A 762 -22.21 7.37 2.32
C GLY A 762 -23.57 8.07 2.40
N LEU A 763 -23.59 9.40 2.61
CA LEU A 763 -24.81 10.19 2.81
C LEU A 763 -25.21 10.97 1.54
N SER A 764 -26.51 11.17 1.33
CA SER A 764 -27.00 12.09 0.30
C SER A 764 -26.90 13.53 0.78
N TYR A 765 -26.35 14.43 -0.04
CA TYR A 765 -26.24 15.85 0.30
C TYR A 765 -27.60 16.52 0.55
N SER A 766 -28.68 16.06 -0.11
CA SER A 766 -30.06 16.50 0.18
C SER A 766 -30.39 16.45 1.67
N ASP A 767 -29.92 15.41 2.34
CA ASP A 767 -30.31 15.03 3.69
C ASP A 767 -29.53 15.81 4.76
N LEU A 768 -28.68 16.75 4.31
CA LEU A 768 -27.88 17.65 5.13
C LEU A 768 -28.39 19.10 5.08
N THR A 769 -29.42 19.37 4.27
CA THR A 769 -29.85 20.76 3.96
C THR A 769 -31.11 21.21 4.71
N ASN A 770 -31.22 22.53 4.87
CA ASN A 770 -32.38 23.28 5.35
C ASN A 770 -32.85 22.94 6.80
N LYS A 771 -31.94 22.49 7.66
CA LYS A 771 -32.19 22.15 9.08
C LYS A 771 -30.91 22.30 9.91
N TRP A 772 -31.05 22.54 11.21
CA TRP A 772 -29.91 22.55 12.13
C TRP A 772 -29.38 21.15 12.42
N GLN A 773 -28.07 20.96 12.33
CA GLN A 773 -27.37 19.72 12.65
C GLN A 773 -26.06 20.03 13.39
N LEU A 774 -25.67 19.17 14.33
CA LEU A 774 -24.32 19.18 14.90
C LEU A 774 -23.40 18.37 13.98
N VAL A 775 -22.44 19.05 13.37
CA VAL A 775 -21.36 18.45 12.60
C VAL A 775 -20.10 18.46 13.46
N THR A 776 -19.51 17.29 13.67
CA THR A 776 -18.25 17.14 14.41
C THR A 776 -17.32 16.22 13.65
N TYR A 777 -16.04 16.57 13.49
CA TYR A 777 -15.04 15.62 13.01
C TYR A 777 -13.79 15.66 13.90
N THR A 778 -13.22 14.48 14.13
CA THR A 778 -11.99 14.29 14.90
C THR A 778 -10.90 13.77 13.99
N VAL A 779 -9.66 14.22 14.22
CA VAL A 779 -8.50 13.77 13.47
C VAL A 779 -7.37 13.48 14.44
N ALA A 780 -6.83 12.27 14.37
CA ALA A 780 -5.79 11.76 15.24
C ALA A 780 -4.79 10.91 14.41
N PRO A 781 -3.61 10.53 14.94
CA PRO A 781 -2.62 9.74 14.21
C PRO A 781 -3.13 8.41 13.59
N ASN A 782 -4.27 7.90 14.04
CA ASN A 782 -4.92 6.67 13.57
C ASN A 782 -6.12 6.89 12.61
N GLY A 783 -6.40 8.13 12.19
CA GLY A 783 -7.34 8.43 11.13
C GLY A 783 -8.31 9.59 11.40
N ILE A 784 -9.37 9.65 10.60
CA ILE A 784 -10.43 10.67 10.67
C ILE A 784 -11.77 10.00 10.99
N LYS A 785 -12.44 10.46 12.06
CA LYS A 785 -13.84 10.12 12.35
C LYS A 785 -14.74 11.32 12.10
N VAL A 786 -15.87 11.13 11.41
CA VAL A 786 -16.90 12.16 11.23
C VAL A 786 -18.18 11.73 11.92
N TYR A 787 -18.84 12.69 12.57
CA TYR A 787 -20.04 12.50 13.36
C TYR A 787 -21.13 13.49 12.95
N LEU A 788 -22.38 13.03 12.98
CA LEU A 788 -23.57 13.84 12.71
C LEU A 788 -24.58 13.63 13.84
N ASN A 789 -25.02 14.72 14.46
CA ASN A 789 -25.98 14.72 15.58
C ASN A 789 -25.59 13.75 16.70
N GLY A 790 -24.30 13.72 17.07
CA GLY A 790 -23.76 12.86 18.14
C GLY A 790 -23.41 11.42 17.74
N ASN A 791 -23.65 11.00 16.49
CA ASN A 791 -23.42 9.62 16.03
C ASN A 791 -22.28 9.55 15.01
N GLU A 792 -21.40 8.56 15.11
CA GLU A 792 -20.31 8.31 14.13
C GLU A 792 -20.92 7.87 12.79
N ILE A 793 -20.57 8.54 11.68
CA ILE A 793 -21.10 8.27 10.33
C ILE A 793 -20.04 7.71 9.36
N VAL A 794 -18.75 7.93 9.64
CA VAL A 794 -17.62 7.32 8.93
C VAL A 794 -16.36 7.39 9.79
N TYR A 795 -15.50 6.37 9.68
CA TYR A 795 -14.14 6.35 10.21
C TYR A 795 -13.19 5.86 9.08
N ASP A 796 -12.37 6.76 8.54
CA ASP A 796 -11.22 6.39 7.72
C ASP A 796 -10.05 6.05 8.65
N LYS A 797 -9.81 4.75 8.87
CA LYS A 797 -8.74 4.27 9.74
C LYS A 797 -7.43 4.18 8.95
N LYS A 798 -6.48 5.07 9.26
CA LYS A 798 -5.23 5.21 8.54
C LYS A 798 -4.11 5.75 9.43
N ASP A 799 -2.87 5.32 9.25
CA ASP A 799 -1.73 6.01 9.84
C ASP A 799 -1.52 7.36 9.12
N ILE A 800 -1.75 8.43 9.86
CA ILE A 800 -1.53 9.83 9.47
C ILE A 800 -0.69 10.54 10.53
N SER A 801 0.26 9.82 11.13
CA SER A 801 1.05 10.30 12.26
C SER A 801 2.06 11.39 11.90
N ASN A 802 2.46 11.56 10.62
CA ASN A 802 3.34 12.65 10.20
C ASN A 802 2.59 13.98 10.10
N CYS A 803 1.25 13.98 10.01
CA CYS A 803 0.41 15.17 10.16
C CYS A 803 0.65 15.91 11.49
N PHE A 804 1.09 15.20 12.52
CA PHE A 804 1.30 15.73 13.86
C PHE A 804 2.78 15.95 14.20
N SER A 805 3.69 15.83 13.21
CA SER A 805 5.14 15.85 13.43
C SER A 805 5.75 17.21 13.78
N GLY A 806 5.03 18.32 13.58
CA GLY A 806 5.58 19.68 13.69
C GLY A 806 6.63 20.03 12.63
N GLN A 807 6.77 19.21 11.57
CA GLN A 807 7.74 19.41 10.48
C GLN A 807 7.03 19.50 9.13
N GLY A 808 7.67 20.16 8.15
CA GLY A 808 7.10 20.29 6.81
C GLY A 808 5.73 20.97 6.81
N ALA A 809 4.74 20.34 6.20
CA ALA A 809 3.35 20.77 6.18
C ALA A 809 2.50 20.08 7.27
N ALA A 810 3.06 19.76 8.44
CA ALA A 810 2.29 19.26 9.58
C ALA A 810 1.26 20.29 10.06
N ILE A 811 0.16 19.83 10.68
CA ILE A 811 -1.03 20.63 10.98
C ILE A 811 -0.73 21.87 11.85
N GLN A 812 0.32 21.83 12.67
CA GLN A 812 0.74 22.95 13.51
C GLN A 812 1.22 24.19 12.71
N ASN A 813 1.53 24.01 11.42
CA ASN A 813 1.93 25.09 10.52
C ASN A 813 0.75 25.70 9.72
N ALA A 814 -0.48 25.21 9.92
CA ALA A 814 -1.68 25.88 9.39
C ALA A 814 -1.77 27.29 9.98
N ASN A 815 -1.84 28.29 9.12
CA ASN A 815 -1.77 29.71 9.50
C ASN A 815 -2.96 30.55 8.98
N HIS A 816 -3.92 29.89 8.34
CA HIS A 816 -5.15 30.47 7.85
C HIS A 816 -6.31 29.52 8.19
N VAL A 817 -7.34 30.02 8.88
CA VAL A 817 -8.41 29.18 9.46
C VAL A 817 -9.76 29.87 9.24
N MET A 818 -10.72 29.15 8.66
CA MET A 818 -11.97 29.70 8.12
C MET A 818 -13.19 28.84 8.47
N VAL A 819 -14.34 29.48 8.66
CA VAL A 819 -15.67 28.84 8.68
C VAL A 819 -16.49 29.39 7.51
N GLY A 820 -17.02 28.49 6.69
CA GLY A 820 -17.85 28.76 5.52
C GLY A 820 -17.11 29.17 4.24
N ALA A 821 -15.78 29.10 4.21
CA ALA A 821 -14.96 29.39 3.04
C ALA A 821 -13.76 28.44 2.94
N GLY A 822 -13.33 28.21 1.71
CA GLY A 822 -12.18 27.38 1.33
C GLY A 822 -11.93 27.48 -0.18
N ASP A 823 -10.73 27.18 -0.64
CA ASP A 823 -10.41 27.17 -2.09
C ASP A 823 -9.50 25.99 -2.45
N ILE A 824 -10.13 24.88 -2.82
CA ILE A 824 -9.47 23.76 -3.46
C ILE A 824 -10.09 23.53 -4.85
N TRP A 825 -9.24 23.43 -5.88
CA TRP A 825 -9.61 23.07 -7.26
C TRP A 825 -10.74 23.88 -7.95
N THR A 826 -11.20 25.01 -7.39
CA THR A 826 -12.41 25.82 -7.74
C THR A 826 -13.68 25.61 -6.93
N ASP A 827 -13.61 24.97 -5.76
CA ASP A 827 -14.63 25.04 -4.71
C ASP A 827 -14.98 26.51 -4.36
N GLU A 828 -16.20 26.74 -3.89
CA GLU A 828 -16.78 28.06 -3.60
C GLU A 828 -17.18 28.21 -2.12
N ASP A 829 -17.34 29.44 -1.64
CA ASP A 829 -17.87 29.74 -0.31
C ASP A 829 -19.31 29.24 -0.11
N VAL A 830 -19.68 28.87 1.11
CA VAL A 830 -21.04 28.37 1.41
C VAL A 830 -22.10 29.42 1.09
N ARG A 831 -23.20 29.00 0.44
CA ARG A 831 -24.29 29.89 0.02
C ARG A 831 -25.45 29.83 1.02
N ASN A 832 -25.70 30.95 1.71
CA ASN A 832 -26.85 31.15 2.60
C ASN A 832 -26.89 30.26 3.86
N ALA A 833 -25.75 29.70 4.26
CA ALA A 833 -25.64 28.87 5.46
C ALA A 833 -25.61 29.70 6.77
N MET A 834 -25.99 29.05 7.86
CA MET A 834 -25.89 29.58 9.23
C MET A 834 -25.08 28.65 10.13
N PHE A 835 -24.33 29.23 11.08
CA PHE A 835 -23.45 28.49 12.00
C PHE A 835 -23.64 28.99 13.44
N ASP A 836 -23.53 28.07 14.39
CA ASP A 836 -23.55 28.35 15.83
C ASP A 836 -22.58 27.41 16.59
N ASP A 837 -22.15 27.84 17.78
CA ASP A 837 -21.34 27.09 18.74
C ASP A 837 -20.11 26.41 18.11
N VAL A 838 -19.37 27.15 17.29
CA VAL A 838 -18.17 26.67 16.60
C VAL A 838 -17.06 26.49 17.63
N ARG A 839 -16.60 25.25 17.83
CA ARG A 839 -15.55 24.88 18.81
C ARG A 839 -14.45 24.05 18.17
N ILE A 840 -13.23 24.30 18.61
CA ILE A 840 -12.05 23.50 18.25
C ILE A 840 -11.39 23.01 19.54
N TYR A 841 -11.08 21.72 19.62
CA TYR A 841 -10.51 21.06 20.80
C TYR A 841 -9.08 20.57 20.55
N ASP A 842 -8.27 20.51 21.61
CA ASP A 842 -6.85 20.10 21.60
C ASP A 842 -6.61 18.58 21.53
N THR A 843 -7.65 17.78 21.33
CA THR A 843 -7.58 16.33 21.18
C THR A 843 -8.76 15.80 20.35
N ALA A 844 -8.65 14.58 19.84
CA ALA A 844 -9.79 13.82 19.35
C ALA A 844 -10.76 13.47 20.50
N LEU A 845 -12.01 13.93 20.39
CA LEU A 845 -13.08 13.57 21.31
C LEU A 845 -13.53 12.12 21.07
N THR A 846 -13.91 11.45 22.15
CA THR A 846 -14.58 10.14 22.09
C THR A 846 -16.02 10.31 21.61
N GLY A 847 -16.60 9.27 20.98
CA GLY A 847 -18.01 9.29 20.58
C GLY A 847 -18.98 9.58 21.73
N SER A 848 -18.64 9.20 22.96
CA SER A 848 -19.37 9.59 24.18
C SER A 848 -19.34 11.10 24.44
N GLU A 849 -18.19 11.76 24.36
CA GLU A 849 -18.08 13.21 24.59
C GLU A 849 -18.80 14.01 23.50
N ILE A 850 -18.78 13.53 22.25
CA ILE A 850 -19.48 14.16 21.11
C ILE A 850 -21.00 14.01 21.26
N LYS A 851 -21.46 12.84 21.76
CA LYS A 851 -22.86 12.62 22.12
C LYS A 851 -23.31 13.49 23.29
N ASP A 852 -22.49 13.63 24.33
CA ASP A 852 -22.76 14.54 25.46
C ASP A 852 -22.85 16.00 24.98
N ILE A 853 -22.02 16.43 24.02
CA ILE A 853 -22.11 17.75 23.38
C ILE A 853 -23.44 17.89 22.63
N TYR A 854 -23.88 16.90 21.86
CA TYR A 854 -25.17 16.92 21.18
C TYR A 854 -26.33 17.03 22.18
N GLU A 855 -26.42 16.12 23.15
CA GLU A 855 -27.53 16.08 24.12
C GLU A 855 -27.57 17.33 25.02
N SER A 856 -26.42 17.95 25.33
CA SER A 856 -26.36 19.18 26.13
C SER A 856 -26.55 20.49 25.36
N THR A 857 -26.48 20.47 24.01
CA THR A 857 -26.64 21.67 23.17
C THR A 857 -27.87 21.62 22.25
N TYR A 858 -28.56 20.48 22.14
CA TYR A 858 -29.85 20.34 21.48
C TYR A 858 -30.95 21.13 22.20
N LYS A 859 -31.95 21.60 21.43
CA LYS A 859 -33.04 22.45 21.93
C LYS A 859 -34.37 21.92 21.42
N GLU A 860 -35.18 21.34 22.31
CA GLU A 860 -36.54 20.93 21.98
C GLU A 860 -37.46 22.15 21.73
N LYS A 861 -38.50 21.94 20.92
CA LYS A 861 -39.46 22.97 20.53
C LYS A 861 -40.81 22.74 21.25
N GLU A 862 -41.11 23.56 22.25
CA GLU A 862 -42.40 23.51 22.95
C GLU A 862 -43.56 23.93 22.01
N GLU A 863 -44.61 23.11 21.93
CA GLU A 863 -45.93 23.51 21.41
C GLU A 863 -46.94 23.66 22.57
N GLU A 864 -48.00 24.47 22.39
CA GLU A 864 -48.91 24.84 23.48
C GLU A 864 -49.76 23.66 24.01
N PRO A 865 -50.02 23.60 25.34
CA PRO A 865 -50.72 22.46 25.96
C PRO A 865 -52.26 22.58 25.95
N GLU A 866 -52.96 21.48 25.62
CA GLU A 866 -54.37 21.29 25.98
C GLU A 866 -54.52 20.73 27.42
N GLU A 867 -55.67 20.97 28.07
CA GLU A 867 -55.94 20.53 29.45
C GLU A 867 -56.17 19.00 29.56
N PRO A 868 -55.85 18.38 30.71
CA PRO A 868 -55.55 16.94 30.77
C PRO A 868 -56.77 16.02 30.93
N GLU A 869 -56.82 14.96 30.13
CA GLU A 869 -57.35 13.67 30.58
C GLU A 869 -56.22 12.81 31.21
N GLN A 870 -56.58 11.68 31.82
CA GLN A 870 -55.65 10.92 32.68
C GLN A 870 -54.62 10.13 31.87
N PRO A 871 -53.41 9.88 32.42
CA PRO A 871 -52.39 9.10 31.73
C PRO A 871 -52.80 7.62 31.65
N GLU A 872 -53.35 7.22 30.52
CA GLU A 872 -53.15 5.86 30.03
C GLU A 872 -51.67 5.70 29.64
N GLN A 873 -51.12 4.51 29.85
CA GLN A 873 -49.72 4.25 29.55
C GLN A 873 -49.51 4.24 28.03
N PRO A 874 -48.36 4.69 27.50
CA PRO A 874 -47.99 4.37 26.13
C PRO A 874 -47.82 2.86 26.03
N GLU A 875 -48.84 2.16 25.54
CA GLU A 875 -48.73 0.74 25.19
C GLU A 875 -47.60 0.59 24.17
N VAL A 876 -46.68 -0.35 24.43
CA VAL A 876 -45.79 -0.84 23.38
C VAL A 876 -46.68 -1.53 22.38
N VAL A 877 -46.89 -0.91 21.21
CA VAL A 877 -47.69 -1.49 20.13
C VAL A 877 -46.89 -2.62 19.49
N GLU A 878 -46.88 -3.77 20.14
CA GLU A 878 -46.49 -5.02 19.50
C GLU A 878 -47.45 -5.27 18.35
N LYS A 879 -46.96 -5.01 17.13
CA LYS A 879 -47.65 -5.36 15.90
C LYS A 879 -47.95 -6.85 15.95
N ALA A 880 -49.23 -7.20 15.92
CA ALA A 880 -49.67 -8.59 16.04
C ALA A 880 -48.94 -9.49 15.03
N ILE A 881 -48.72 -10.74 15.42
CA ILE A 881 -48.15 -11.75 14.51
C ILE A 881 -49.25 -12.14 13.52
N ASP A 882 -49.01 -11.83 12.25
CA ASP A 882 -49.86 -12.22 11.13
C ASP A 882 -49.71 -13.74 10.87
N GLU A 883 -50.75 -14.36 10.32
CA GLU A 883 -50.63 -15.72 9.77
C GLU A 883 -49.83 -15.65 8.46
N GLU A 884 -48.73 -16.39 8.36
CA GLU A 884 -47.91 -16.43 7.15
C GLU A 884 -48.73 -16.88 5.93
N GLU A 885 -48.48 -16.27 4.76
CA GLU A 885 -49.00 -16.85 3.51
C GLU A 885 -48.55 -18.31 3.38
N PRO A 886 -49.42 -19.24 2.95
CA PRO A 886 -49.00 -20.60 2.60
C PRO A 886 -48.01 -20.58 1.43
N GLU A 887 -47.25 -21.66 1.27
CA GLU A 887 -46.38 -21.83 0.10
C GLU A 887 -47.21 -21.90 -1.20
N VAL A 888 -46.70 -21.28 -2.26
CA VAL A 888 -47.37 -21.18 -3.57
C VAL A 888 -46.43 -21.70 -4.65
N GLU A 889 -46.90 -22.63 -5.46
CA GLU A 889 -46.13 -23.23 -6.57
C GLU A 889 -45.61 -22.14 -7.53
N GLY A 890 -44.28 -22.07 -7.70
CA GLY A 890 -43.60 -21.03 -8.49
C GLY A 890 -43.26 -19.73 -7.74
N GLN A 891 -43.48 -19.68 -6.42
CA GLN A 891 -43.00 -18.60 -5.56
C GLN A 891 -42.13 -19.15 -4.42
N THR A 892 -41.08 -18.41 -4.07
CA THR A 892 -40.23 -18.69 -2.91
C THR A 892 -40.63 -17.75 -1.78
N LYS A 893 -40.73 -18.27 -0.55
CA LYS A 893 -40.95 -17.43 0.63
C LYS A 893 -39.63 -16.78 1.06
N VAL A 894 -39.63 -15.46 1.14
CA VAL A 894 -38.52 -14.65 1.63
C VAL A 894 -38.90 -14.05 2.98
N TYR A 895 -37.93 -14.00 3.88
CA TYR A 895 -38.03 -13.42 5.21
C TYR A 895 -37.21 -12.14 5.27
N VAL A 896 -37.75 -11.13 5.93
CA VAL A 896 -37.21 -9.76 5.91
C VAL A 896 -37.11 -9.23 7.33
N LYS A 897 -35.90 -8.88 7.78
CA LYS A 897 -35.68 -8.24 9.09
C LYS A 897 -35.54 -6.73 8.90
N LEU A 898 -36.34 -5.97 9.65
CA LEU A 898 -36.24 -4.52 9.71
C LEU A 898 -35.62 -4.07 11.03
N ASP A 899 -34.76 -3.06 10.97
CA ASP A 899 -34.00 -2.54 12.13
C ASP A 899 -34.68 -1.35 12.83
N ASN A 900 -35.65 -0.70 12.20
CA ASN A 900 -36.41 0.42 12.78
C ASN A 900 -37.86 0.01 13.11
N THR A 901 -38.35 0.41 14.29
CA THR A 901 -39.71 0.18 14.79
C THR A 901 -40.75 1.17 14.24
N GLU A 902 -40.35 2.18 13.45
CA GLU A 902 -41.20 3.23 12.85
C GLU A 902 -42.27 2.79 11.83
N PHE A 903 -42.55 1.48 11.68
CA PHE A 903 -43.57 0.96 10.76
C PHE A 903 -44.80 0.34 11.49
N PRO A 904 -45.59 1.14 12.24
CA PRO A 904 -46.75 0.65 13.01
C PRO A 904 -47.98 0.29 12.16
N SER A 905 -47.91 0.48 10.83
CA SER A 905 -48.97 0.10 9.88
C SER A 905 -48.54 -1.05 8.97
N ASP A 906 -49.35 -1.36 7.95
CA ASP A 906 -48.98 -2.27 6.86
C ASP A 906 -47.60 -1.93 6.26
N THR A 907 -46.91 -2.96 5.80
CA THR A 907 -45.52 -2.89 5.29
C THR A 907 -45.44 -3.68 4.00
N PHE A 908 -44.76 -3.15 2.99
CA PHE A 908 -44.77 -3.66 1.62
C PHE A 908 -43.35 -3.81 1.09
N VAL A 909 -43.17 -4.77 0.18
CA VAL A 909 -41.98 -4.91 -0.66
C VAL A 909 -42.35 -4.63 -2.11
N TYR A 910 -41.60 -3.71 -2.71
CA TYR A 910 -41.72 -3.29 -4.10
C TYR A 910 -40.43 -3.66 -4.83
N ALA A 911 -40.53 -4.05 -6.10
CA ALA A 911 -39.36 -4.44 -6.88
C ALA A 911 -39.57 -4.20 -8.38
N VAL A 912 -38.50 -3.80 -9.06
CA VAL A 912 -38.43 -3.54 -10.51
C VAL A 912 -37.22 -4.23 -11.15
N ASP A 913 -37.31 -4.51 -12.45
CA ASP A 913 -36.20 -4.97 -13.29
C ASP A 913 -35.38 -3.78 -13.88
N GLU A 914 -34.33 -4.10 -14.67
CA GLU A 914 -33.48 -3.11 -15.36
C GLU A 914 -34.26 -2.20 -16.32
N GLU A 915 -35.40 -2.66 -16.85
CA GLU A 915 -36.30 -1.87 -17.70
C GLU A 915 -37.29 -0.99 -16.90
N GLN A 916 -37.13 -0.93 -15.56
CA GLN A 916 -38.01 -0.24 -14.60
C GLN A 916 -39.46 -0.75 -14.60
N LYS A 917 -39.65 -2.05 -14.85
CA LYS A 917 -40.97 -2.69 -14.87
C LYS A 917 -41.24 -3.44 -13.56
N ASP A 918 -42.47 -3.28 -13.05
CA ASP A 918 -42.93 -3.86 -11.78
C ASP A 918 -42.88 -5.40 -11.78
N LEU A 919 -42.21 -5.96 -10.78
CA LEU A 919 -42.09 -7.41 -10.56
C LEU A 919 -43.01 -7.92 -9.45
N LEU A 920 -43.29 -7.08 -8.44
CA LEU A 920 -44.18 -7.39 -7.30
C LEU A 920 -45.50 -6.61 -7.33
N GLY A 921 -45.85 -6.08 -8.49
CA GLY A 921 -46.99 -5.18 -8.72
C GLY A 921 -46.63 -3.70 -8.59
N GLU A 922 -47.49 -2.84 -9.14
CA GLU A 922 -47.38 -1.38 -9.06
C GLU A 922 -47.19 -0.92 -7.60
N TYR A 923 -46.45 0.19 -7.39
CA TYR A 923 -46.21 0.75 -6.05
C TYR A 923 -47.53 0.88 -5.26
N PRO A 924 -47.61 0.41 -3.99
CA PRO A 924 -46.50 0.07 -3.09
C PRO A 924 -45.93 -1.36 -3.18
N GLY A 925 -46.35 -2.17 -4.16
CA GLY A 925 -45.92 -3.56 -4.29
C GLY A 925 -46.69 -4.52 -3.36
N LYS A 926 -46.06 -5.64 -3.00
CA LYS A 926 -46.71 -6.73 -2.24
C LYS A 926 -46.58 -6.51 -0.73
N LYS A 927 -47.72 -6.59 -0.01
CA LYS A 927 -47.75 -6.55 1.46
C LYS A 927 -47.00 -7.75 2.06
N MET A 928 -46.24 -7.50 3.12
CA MET A 928 -45.55 -8.52 3.92
C MET A 928 -46.32 -8.80 5.23
N ALA A 929 -46.27 -10.04 5.71
CA ALA A 929 -46.87 -10.48 6.98
C ALA A 929 -45.84 -10.39 8.11
N HIS A 930 -46.17 -9.75 9.23
CA HIS A 930 -45.28 -9.63 10.39
C HIS A 930 -45.24 -10.93 11.20
N ILE A 931 -44.05 -11.50 11.44
CA ILE A 931 -43.88 -12.80 12.10
C ILE A 931 -43.22 -12.74 13.49
N GLY A 932 -42.95 -11.53 14.03
CA GLY A 932 -42.45 -11.31 15.39
C GLY A 932 -41.04 -10.73 15.45
N ASN A 933 -40.73 -10.00 16.53
CA ASN A 933 -39.41 -9.36 16.79
C ASN A 933 -38.89 -8.48 15.61
N GLY A 934 -39.80 -7.90 14.81
CA GLY A 934 -39.47 -7.09 13.64
C GLY A 934 -39.09 -7.88 12.38
N TRP A 935 -39.32 -9.19 12.36
CA TRP A 935 -39.25 -10.02 11.16
C TRP A 935 -40.58 -10.03 10.40
N TYR A 936 -40.48 -10.15 9.08
CA TYR A 936 -41.60 -10.23 8.14
C TYR A 936 -41.40 -11.42 7.20
N SER A 937 -42.48 -11.86 6.53
CA SER A 937 -42.45 -12.87 5.48
C SER A 937 -43.29 -12.45 4.26
N VAL A 938 -42.87 -12.89 3.08
CA VAL A 938 -43.56 -12.62 1.80
C VAL A 938 -43.17 -13.66 0.75
N ASN A 939 -44.15 -14.22 0.03
CA ASN A 939 -43.84 -15.03 -1.16
C ASN A 939 -43.52 -14.11 -2.35
N VAL A 940 -42.39 -14.34 -3.03
CA VAL A 940 -41.98 -13.66 -4.27
C VAL A 940 -41.83 -14.67 -5.41
N PRO A 941 -42.02 -14.31 -6.69
CA PRO A 941 -41.74 -15.22 -7.82
C PRO A 941 -40.31 -15.78 -7.72
N SER A 942 -40.14 -17.10 -7.81
CA SER A 942 -38.82 -17.73 -7.60
C SER A 942 -37.78 -17.25 -8.62
N THR A 943 -38.21 -16.82 -9.82
CA THR A 943 -37.36 -16.23 -10.86
C THR A 943 -36.77 -14.85 -10.49
N MET A 944 -37.20 -14.24 -9.39
CA MET A 944 -36.55 -13.02 -8.86
C MET A 944 -35.32 -13.34 -8.00
N LEU A 945 -35.16 -14.59 -7.54
CA LEU A 945 -34.04 -15.00 -6.71
C LEU A 945 -32.96 -15.67 -7.53
N TYR A 946 -31.72 -15.62 -7.05
CA TYR A 946 -30.65 -16.46 -7.61
C TYR A 946 -31.04 -17.93 -7.52
N ASP A 947 -31.03 -18.61 -8.66
CA ASP A 947 -31.36 -20.03 -8.74
C ASP A 947 -30.08 -20.86 -8.63
N GLU A 948 -29.81 -21.38 -7.43
CA GLU A 948 -28.71 -22.32 -7.18
C GLU A 948 -28.72 -23.53 -8.13
N LYS A 949 -29.85 -23.84 -8.78
CA LYS A 949 -30.01 -25.00 -9.68
C LYS A 949 -29.79 -24.68 -11.16
N LEU A 950 -29.54 -23.42 -11.53
CA LEU A 950 -29.15 -23.11 -12.93
C LEU A 950 -27.68 -23.43 -13.25
N ASN A 951 -26.85 -23.75 -12.25
CA ASN A 951 -25.53 -24.35 -12.46
C ASN A 951 -25.53 -25.88 -12.61
N ASP A 952 -26.65 -26.58 -12.34
CA ASP A 952 -26.77 -28.04 -12.58
C ASP A 952 -26.99 -28.40 -14.07
N THR A 953 -26.93 -27.43 -14.98
CA THR A 953 -27.30 -27.60 -16.40
C THR A 953 -26.26 -28.36 -17.25
N GLU A 954 -25.22 -28.95 -16.66
CA GLU A 954 -24.40 -30.02 -17.29
C GLU A 954 -24.50 -31.40 -16.59
N GLU A 955 -25.35 -31.57 -15.55
CA GLU A 955 -25.57 -32.91 -14.93
C GLU A 955 -26.83 -33.64 -15.43
N SER A 956 -27.62 -33.04 -16.33
CA SER A 956 -28.82 -33.69 -16.90
C SER A 956 -28.51 -34.72 -18.00
N ASP A 957 -27.48 -34.49 -18.83
CA ASP A 957 -27.11 -35.40 -19.94
C ASP A 957 -26.42 -36.70 -19.47
N VAL A 958 -26.10 -36.84 -18.18
CA VAL A 958 -25.44 -38.03 -17.63
C VAL A 958 -26.45 -39.08 -17.12
N LYS A 959 -27.60 -38.66 -16.57
CA LYS A 959 -28.60 -39.59 -16.00
C LYS A 959 -29.40 -40.34 -17.06
N GLU A 960 -29.74 -39.72 -18.19
CA GLU A 960 -30.43 -40.42 -19.29
C GLU A 960 -29.51 -41.42 -20.03
N VAL A 961 -28.18 -41.24 -19.94
CA VAL A 961 -27.18 -42.18 -20.48
C VAL A 961 -26.92 -43.36 -19.53
N LEU A 962 -27.01 -43.17 -18.21
CA LEU A 962 -26.78 -44.25 -17.24
C LEU A 962 -27.99 -45.21 -17.13
N GLU A 963 -29.23 -44.72 -17.12
CA GLU A 963 -30.40 -45.63 -17.08
C GLU A 963 -30.63 -46.44 -18.37
N GLU A 964 -30.13 -46.01 -19.54
CA GLU A 964 -30.19 -46.80 -20.77
C GLU A 964 -29.04 -47.84 -20.88
N SER A 965 -28.02 -47.75 -20.02
CA SER A 965 -26.84 -48.63 -20.05
C SER A 965 -26.99 -49.90 -19.18
N GLU A 966 -27.67 -49.84 -18.03
CA GLU A 966 -27.93 -51.05 -17.21
C GLU A 966 -29.06 -51.94 -17.73
N LYS A 967 -29.95 -51.43 -18.59
CA LYS A 967 -31.12 -52.16 -19.11
C LYS A 967 -30.86 -53.01 -20.37
N LYS A 968 -29.60 -53.24 -20.74
CA LYS A 968 -29.25 -53.89 -22.03
C LYS A 968 -28.26 -55.06 -21.98
N ILE A 969 -28.07 -55.69 -20.82
CA ILE A 969 -27.58 -57.08 -20.75
C ILE A 969 -28.41 -57.86 -19.73
N ILE A 970 -29.45 -58.57 -20.23
CA ILE A 970 -29.99 -59.89 -19.82
C ILE A 970 -31.35 -60.04 -20.53
N ASP A 971 -31.31 -60.51 -21.78
CA ASP A 971 -32.31 -61.39 -22.42
C ASP A 971 -31.91 -61.68 -23.88
N GLU A 972 -31.12 -62.73 -24.10
CA GLU A 972 -31.53 -63.93 -24.86
C GLU A 972 -30.42 -65.00 -24.76
N ASP A 973 -30.84 -66.25 -24.52
CA ASP A 973 -30.01 -67.45 -24.32
C ASP A 973 -29.79 -68.20 -25.66
N ILE A 974 -28.68 -68.95 -25.81
CA ILE A 974 -28.55 -70.20 -26.62
C ILE A 974 -27.10 -70.78 -26.66
N THR A 975 -26.90 -71.87 -25.91
CA THR A 975 -26.08 -73.09 -26.15
C THR A 975 -24.53 -73.08 -26.30
N GLU A 976 -23.88 -73.74 -25.34
CA GLU A 976 -22.90 -74.85 -25.45
C GLU A 976 -21.67 -74.79 -26.38
N SER A 977 -20.46 -74.84 -25.79
CA SER A 977 -19.65 -76.08 -25.74
C SER A 977 -18.41 -75.97 -24.83
N ASP A 978 -18.19 -76.97 -23.96
CA ASP A 978 -16.96 -77.53 -23.34
C ASP A 978 -15.62 -76.73 -23.40
N ASP A 979 -14.78 -76.66 -22.36
CA ASP A 979 -14.19 -77.83 -21.66
C ASP A 979 -13.63 -77.53 -20.23
N GLU A 980 -13.18 -78.59 -19.54
CA GLU A 980 -12.56 -78.75 -18.19
C GLU A 980 -11.46 -77.74 -17.74
N THR A 981 -11.05 -77.56 -16.45
CA THR A 981 -11.20 -78.35 -15.19
C THR A 981 -10.93 -77.51 -13.89
N ASN A 982 -11.55 -77.92 -12.76
CA ASN A 982 -11.09 -78.00 -11.34
C ASN A 982 -10.49 -76.78 -10.57
N ASP A 983 -11.06 -76.36 -9.43
CA ASP A 983 -10.86 -76.82 -8.00
C ASP A 983 -9.60 -76.24 -7.32
N ALA A 984 -9.56 -75.81 -6.04
CA ALA A 984 -10.53 -75.46 -4.98
C ALA A 984 -9.71 -74.76 -3.83
N ASP A 985 -10.07 -74.55 -2.55
CA ASP A 985 -11.23 -74.88 -1.70
C ASP A 985 -11.20 -74.04 -0.38
N GLU A 986 -12.34 -73.93 0.35
CA GLU A 986 -12.46 -73.58 1.81
C GLU A 986 -11.91 -72.20 2.32
N ILE A 987 -12.19 -71.59 3.50
CA ILE A 987 -13.15 -71.58 4.66
C ILE A 987 -12.80 -70.30 5.50
N GLN A 988 -13.62 -69.54 6.27
CA GLN A 988 -15.05 -69.45 6.66
C GLN A 988 -15.37 -68.00 7.15
N ASP A 989 -16.65 -67.73 7.46
CA ASP A 989 -17.30 -66.99 8.58
C ASP A 989 -16.44 -66.22 9.64
N ASP A 990 -16.94 -65.23 10.41
CA ASP A 990 -18.34 -64.95 10.79
C ASP A 990 -18.61 -63.47 11.25
N SER A 991 -19.87 -63.22 11.61
CA SER A 991 -20.54 -62.09 12.33
C SER A 991 -19.77 -61.37 13.48
N GLU A 992 -20.21 -60.22 14.04
CA GLU A 992 -21.56 -59.60 14.16
C GLU A 992 -21.57 -58.06 13.93
N ALA A 993 -22.77 -57.50 13.72
CA ALA A 993 -23.05 -56.07 13.81
C ALA A 993 -24.23 -55.84 14.77
N GLY A 994 -24.22 -54.77 15.59
CA GLY A 994 -25.28 -54.59 16.58
C GLY A 994 -25.32 -53.33 17.47
N ASP A 995 -24.28 -52.47 17.52
CA ASP A 995 -24.20 -51.37 18.52
C ASP A 995 -23.94 -49.96 17.92
N THR A 996 -23.79 -49.83 16.60
CA THR A 996 -23.20 -48.62 15.98
C THR A 996 -24.18 -47.54 15.52
N VAL A 997 -25.47 -47.60 15.88
CA VAL A 997 -26.49 -46.66 15.35
C VAL A 997 -26.80 -45.51 16.32
N GLU A 998 -27.05 -45.80 17.61
CA GLU A 998 -27.36 -44.76 18.60
C GLU A 998 -26.17 -43.83 18.88
N GLU A 999 -24.93 -44.32 18.74
CA GLU A 999 -23.71 -43.52 18.92
C GLU A 999 -23.51 -42.50 17.76
N ILE A 1000 -23.96 -42.83 16.54
CA ILE A 1000 -23.88 -41.93 15.38
C ILE A 1000 -24.87 -40.76 15.50
N GLU A 1001 -26.12 -40.99 15.93
CA GLU A 1001 -27.08 -39.89 16.13
C GLU A 1001 -26.60 -38.92 17.23
N GLY A 1002 -25.96 -39.42 18.29
CA GLY A 1002 -25.32 -38.59 19.31
C GLY A 1002 -24.18 -37.73 18.77
N ILE A 1003 -23.32 -38.29 17.91
CA ILE A 1003 -22.21 -37.57 17.27
C ILE A 1003 -22.73 -36.51 16.30
N VAL A 1004 -23.67 -36.84 15.41
CA VAL A 1004 -24.26 -35.90 14.44
C VAL A 1004 -24.99 -34.75 15.15
N THR A 1005 -25.73 -35.03 16.22
CA THR A 1005 -26.41 -34.00 17.02
C THR A 1005 -25.41 -33.07 17.73
N THR A 1006 -24.28 -33.61 18.19
CA THR A 1006 -23.21 -32.82 18.81
C THR A 1006 -22.49 -31.96 17.78
N LEU A 1007 -22.17 -32.51 16.61
CA LEU A 1007 -21.53 -31.81 15.50
C LEU A 1007 -22.37 -30.63 15.00
N LEU A 1008 -23.68 -30.83 14.79
CA LEU A 1008 -24.62 -29.75 14.44
C LEU A 1008 -24.70 -28.66 15.51
N LYS A 1009 -24.54 -29.01 16.79
CA LYS A 1009 -24.55 -28.04 17.89
C LYS A 1009 -23.24 -27.25 17.99
N SER A 1010 -22.10 -27.89 17.73
CA SER A 1010 -20.80 -27.21 17.59
C SER A 1010 -20.76 -26.26 16.39
N ILE A 1011 -21.30 -26.69 15.24
CA ILE A 1011 -21.44 -25.84 14.05
C ILE A 1011 -22.28 -24.60 14.37
N LYS A 1012 -23.47 -24.76 14.96
CA LYS A 1012 -24.30 -23.61 15.36
C LYS A 1012 -23.67 -22.72 16.46
N SER A 1013 -22.72 -23.25 17.23
CA SER A 1013 -21.96 -22.45 18.22
C SER A 1013 -20.76 -21.72 17.61
N ALA A 1014 -20.28 -22.12 16.43
CA ALA A 1014 -19.16 -21.50 15.74
C ALA A 1014 -19.58 -20.31 14.84
N PHE A 1015 -20.86 -20.24 14.45
CA PHE A 1015 -21.44 -19.18 13.64
C PHE A 1015 -22.29 -18.17 14.44
N ALA A 1016 -21.90 -17.90 15.69
CA ALA A 1016 -22.45 -16.78 16.45
C ALA A 1016 -21.75 -15.46 16.00
N PRO A 1017 -22.46 -14.50 15.38
CA PRO A 1017 -21.80 -13.39 14.70
C PRO A 1017 -21.26 -12.32 15.66
N LEU A 1018 -19.97 -12.01 15.54
CA LEU A 1018 -19.42 -10.70 15.87
C LEU A 1018 -19.50 -9.83 14.61
N GLN A 1019 -19.90 -8.56 14.77
CA GLN A 1019 -20.37 -7.70 13.68
C GLN A 1019 -19.24 -7.13 12.81
N VAL A 1020 -19.43 -7.11 11.48
CA VAL A 1020 -19.02 -5.98 10.60
C VAL A 1020 -20.04 -5.82 9.45
N SER A 1021 -20.40 -4.55 9.16
CA SER A 1021 -20.99 -3.99 7.91
C SER A 1021 -22.23 -4.60 7.20
N ALA A 1022 -23.23 -3.73 7.01
CA ALA A 1022 -23.98 -3.51 5.76
C ALA A 1022 -24.64 -4.69 4.99
N ALA A 1023 -25.88 -4.99 5.38
CA ALA A 1023 -27.01 -5.43 4.55
C ALA A 1023 -26.75 -6.45 3.40
N GLU A 1024 -27.04 -7.73 3.67
CA GLU A 1024 -27.18 -8.75 2.63
C GLU A 1024 -28.44 -8.48 1.76
N HIS A 1025 -28.21 -8.06 0.52
CA HIS A 1025 -29.23 -8.00 -0.54
C HIS A 1025 -29.11 -9.14 -1.57
N ASP A 1026 -28.10 -10.00 -1.42
CA ASP A 1026 -27.54 -10.87 -2.46
C ASP A 1026 -28.34 -12.16 -2.74
N ILE A 1027 -29.64 -12.17 -2.41
CA ILE A 1027 -30.55 -13.28 -2.75
C ILE A 1027 -31.34 -13.03 -4.05
N PHE A 1028 -31.38 -11.78 -4.54
CA PHE A 1028 -32.12 -11.39 -5.75
C PHE A 1028 -31.22 -11.37 -6.99
N ASN A 1029 -31.74 -11.81 -8.14
CA ASN A 1029 -30.97 -11.82 -9.39
C ASN A 1029 -30.44 -10.43 -9.78
N ASN A 1030 -29.24 -10.41 -10.37
CA ASN A 1030 -28.65 -9.23 -11.00
C ASN A 1030 -29.68 -8.45 -11.84
N GLY A 1031 -29.70 -7.13 -11.67
CA GLY A 1031 -30.62 -6.22 -12.36
C GLY A 1031 -31.96 -5.99 -11.68
N ILE A 1032 -32.28 -6.69 -10.58
CA ILE A 1032 -33.49 -6.46 -9.78
C ILE A 1032 -33.21 -5.47 -8.64
N VAL A 1033 -34.01 -4.40 -8.56
CA VAL A 1033 -33.96 -3.42 -7.46
C VAL A 1033 -35.16 -3.62 -6.54
N VAL A 1034 -34.91 -3.94 -5.27
CA VAL A 1034 -35.94 -4.20 -4.24
C VAL A 1034 -35.96 -3.09 -3.19
N ARG A 1035 -37.16 -2.72 -2.72
CA ARG A 1035 -37.38 -1.65 -1.71
C ARG A 1035 -38.48 -2.05 -0.73
N VAL A 1036 -38.29 -1.78 0.57
CA VAL A 1036 -39.35 -1.92 1.59
C VAL A 1036 -39.95 -0.55 1.91
N ASN A 1037 -41.28 -0.45 2.00
CA ASN A 1037 -42.02 0.81 2.22
C ASN A 1037 -43.28 0.62 3.10
N ASP A 1038 -43.93 1.73 3.50
CA ASP A 1038 -45.10 1.74 4.40
C ASP A 1038 -46.48 1.84 3.69
N GLY A 1039 -46.49 1.86 2.35
CA GLY A 1039 -47.70 2.01 1.53
C GLY A 1039 -48.22 3.44 1.37
N LYS A 1040 -47.52 4.47 1.88
CA LYS A 1040 -47.97 5.87 1.87
C LYS A 1040 -46.96 6.81 1.21
N ASP A 1041 -45.67 6.58 1.45
CA ASP A 1041 -44.58 7.42 0.94
C ASP A 1041 -43.62 6.62 0.03
N VAL A 1042 -43.31 7.19 -1.15
CA VAL A 1042 -42.43 6.57 -2.16
C VAL A 1042 -40.95 6.69 -1.79
N ASP A 1043 -40.60 7.69 -0.98
CA ASP A 1043 -39.22 8.01 -0.64
C ASP A 1043 -38.81 7.48 0.75
N LYS A 1044 -39.77 7.13 1.63
CA LYS A 1044 -39.48 6.49 2.93
C LYS A 1044 -39.23 4.99 2.81
N ILE A 1045 -38.01 4.63 2.39
CA ILE A 1045 -37.53 3.25 2.26
C ILE A 1045 -36.96 2.75 3.61
N ALA A 1046 -37.23 1.49 3.97
CA ALA A 1046 -36.64 0.85 5.14
C ALA A 1046 -35.33 0.11 4.81
N THR A 1047 -34.32 0.23 5.69
CA THR A 1047 -33.20 -0.72 5.75
C THR A 1047 -33.73 -2.10 6.11
N ALA A 1048 -33.36 -3.11 5.31
CA ALA A 1048 -33.96 -4.43 5.36
C ALA A 1048 -32.94 -5.51 4.97
N LEU A 1049 -32.74 -6.49 5.86
CA LEU A 1049 -31.99 -7.72 5.58
C LEU A 1049 -32.95 -8.76 4.98
N PHE A 1050 -32.56 -9.41 3.89
CA PHE A 1050 -33.40 -10.41 3.18
C PHE A 1050 -32.77 -11.80 3.22
N THR A 1051 -33.55 -12.83 3.51
CA THR A 1051 -33.09 -14.23 3.47
C THR A 1051 -34.19 -15.20 3.03
N ALA A 1052 -33.81 -16.30 2.39
CA ALA A 1052 -34.71 -17.42 2.09
C ALA A 1052 -34.89 -18.37 3.30
N THR A 1053 -34.07 -18.25 4.34
CA THR A 1053 -34.14 -19.13 5.53
C THR A 1053 -35.10 -18.58 6.56
N ARG A 1054 -36.03 -19.40 7.07
CA ARG A 1054 -36.96 -18.99 8.12
C ARG A 1054 -36.25 -18.79 9.46
N PRO A 1055 -36.42 -17.64 10.15
CA PRO A 1055 -35.91 -17.44 11.50
C PRO A 1055 -36.46 -18.45 12.51
N SER A 1056 -35.67 -18.78 13.54
CA SER A 1056 -36.07 -19.67 14.63
C SER A 1056 -37.14 -19.05 15.53
N ALA A 1057 -37.84 -19.90 16.30
CA ALA A 1057 -38.85 -19.42 17.25
C ALA A 1057 -38.27 -18.48 18.33
N GLU A 1058 -36.99 -18.66 18.69
CA GLU A 1058 -36.25 -17.83 19.64
C GLU A 1058 -35.91 -16.45 19.03
N GLU A 1059 -35.48 -16.40 17.76
CA GLU A 1059 -35.25 -15.14 17.02
C GLU A 1059 -36.56 -14.36 16.76
N LEU A 1060 -37.69 -15.04 16.63
CA LEU A 1060 -39.03 -14.45 16.54
C LEU A 1060 -39.64 -14.09 17.91
N LYS A 1061 -39.00 -14.48 19.03
CA LYS A 1061 -39.50 -14.36 20.42
C LYS A 1061 -40.87 -15.00 20.69
N GLN A 1062 -41.25 -16.01 19.91
CA GLN A 1062 -42.55 -16.68 20.05
C GLN A 1062 -42.54 -17.72 21.18
N GLY A 1063 -42.53 -17.30 22.46
CA GLY A 1063 -42.57 -18.28 23.56
C GLY A 1063 -42.68 -17.79 25.00
N GLU A 1064 -42.34 -16.54 25.34
CA GLU A 1064 -42.39 -16.06 26.73
C GLU A 1064 -43.76 -15.48 27.09
N ALA A 1065 -44.31 -15.87 28.25
CA ALA A 1065 -45.60 -15.42 28.75
C ALA A 1065 -45.47 -14.89 30.19
N ASP A 1066 -45.96 -13.68 30.42
CA ASP A 1066 -45.78 -12.95 31.68
C ASP A 1066 -46.25 -13.70 32.94
N THR A 1067 -45.48 -13.53 34.02
CA THR A 1067 -45.95 -13.77 35.38
C THR A 1067 -45.61 -12.57 36.27
N PRO A 1068 -46.59 -11.74 36.67
CA PRO A 1068 -46.34 -10.48 37.38
C PRO A 1068 -46.20 -10.68 38.89
N GLU A 1069 -45.34 -9.88 39.52
CA GLU A 1069 -45.30 -9.72 40.99
C GLU A 1069 -45.33 -8.23 41.41
N VAL A 1070 -45.65 -7.97 42.68
CA VAL A 1070 -46.31 -6.73 43.13
C VAL A 1070 -45.33 -5.75 43.81
N PRO A 1071 -45.41 -4.42 43.54
CA PRO A 1071 -44.51 -3.43 44.13
C PRO A 1071 -44.87 -3.04 45.57
N ASP A 1072 -43.87 -2.57 46.33
CA ASP A 1072 -44.06 -2.01 47.68
C ASP A 1072 -43.11 -0.82 47.94
N THR A 1073 -43.59 0.21 48.66
CA THR A 1073 -42.86 1.47 48.99
C THR A 1073 -43.49 2.13 50.23
N PRO A 1074 -42.91 3.19 50.84
CA PRO A 1074 -41.49 3.53 51.07
C PRO A 1074 -41.23 3.79 52.58
N SER A 1075 -40.04 4.27 52.99
CA SER A 1075 -39.86 5.48 53.86
C SER A 1075 -38.45 5.68 54.45
N GLU A 1076 -38.04 6.95 54.52
CA GLU A 1076 -37.06 7.52 55.48
C GLU A 1076 -37.86 8.28 56.60
N PRO A 1077 -37.32 8.73 57.77
CA PRO A 1077 -36.22 9.74 57.80
C PRO A 1077 -35.28 9.86 59.04
N SER A 1078 -34.05 10.34 58.79
CA SER A 1078 -33.30 11.37 59.57
C SER A 1078 -32.74 11.19 61.03
N THR A 1079 -31.39 11.21 61.14
CA THR A 1079 -30.55 12.10 62.05
C THR A 1079 -30.52 11.92 63.60
N PRO A 1080 -29.64 12.60 64.39
CA PRO A 1080 -28.25 13.11 64.18
C PRO A 1080 -27.23 12.88 65.37
N SER A 1081 -25.93 13.19 65.15
CA SER A 1081 -24.98 13.92 66.07
C SER A 1081 -23.61 13.30 66.46
N LYS A 1082 -22.61 14.19 66.63
CA LYS A 1082 -21.19 14.08 67.09
C LYS A 1082 -21.10 14.25 68.64
N PRO A 1083 -19.93 14.36 69.35
CA PRO A 1083 -18.51 14.06 69.04
C PRO A 1083 -17.64 13.42 70.18
N SER A 1084 -16.35 13.15 69.86
CA SER A 1084 -15.12 13.36 70.67
C SER A 1084 -14.60 12.36 71.75
N THR A 1085 -13.26 12.31 71.79
CA THR A 1085 -12.26 11.77 72.76
C THR A 1085 -12.24 12.55 74.11
N PRO A 1086 -11.51 12.17 75.21
CA PRO A 1086 -10.14 11.57 75.24
C PRO A 1086 -9.69 10.68 76.45
N SER A 1087 -8.39 10.36 76.46
CA SER A 1087 -7.45 10.22 77.62
C SER A 1087 -7.10 8.85 78.26
N THR A 1088 -5.79 8.72 78.50
CA THR A 1088 -5.00 7.73 79.30
C THR A 1088 -5.01 8.10 80.82
N PRO A 1089 -4.41 7.37 81.82
CA PRO A 1089 -3.23 6.46 81.74
C PRO A 1089 -3.12 5.26 82.74
N SER A 1090 -2.03 4.45 82.65
CA SER A 1090 -1.05 4.13 83.73
C SER A 1090 -0.19 2.85 83.48
N THR A 1091 0.89 2.66 84.26
CA THR A 1091 2.06 1.74 84.10
C THR A 1091 2.29 0.88 85.39
N PRO A 1092 3.43 0.17 85.71
CA PRO A 1092 4.77 0.03 85.07
C PRO A 1092 5.40 -1.41 85.04
N GLY A 1093 6.65 -1.58 84.53
CA GLY A 1093 7.47 -2.78 84.84
C GLY A 1093 8.77 -3.13 84.05
N THR A 1094 9.84 -2.29 84.09
CA THR A 1094 11.32 -2.64 84.07
C THR A 1094 11.93 -3.74 83.14
N SER A 1095 13.14 -3.62 82.53
CA SER A 1095 14.18 -2.55 82.51
C SER A 1095 15.38 -2.83 81.57
N ASN A 1096 15.90 -1.77 80.90
CA ASN A 1096 17.30 -1.50 80.48
C ASN A 1096 18.00 -2.46 79.46
N ASN A 1097 18.99 -2.03 78.63
CA ASN A 1097 19.84 -0.82 78.64
C ASN A 1097 20.37 -0.40 77.24
N SER A 1098 20.66 0.91 77.05
CA SER A 1098 21.66 1.60 76.18
C SER A 1098 22.20 1.00 74.85
N GLY A 1099 22.41 1.73 73.74
CA GLY A 1099 22.10 3.16 73.46
C GLY A 1099 22.84 3.81 72.24
N SER A 1100 22.10 4.63 71.50
CA SER A 1100 22.46 5.89 70.76
C SER A 1100 23.58 6.02 69.69
N THR A 1101 23.16 6.45 68.49
CA THR A 1101 23.60 7.62 67.66
C THR A 1101 24.93 7.68 66.86
N SER A 1102 24.75 7.90 65.55
CA SER A 1102 25.39 8.91 64.65
C SER A 1102 26.90 8.94 64.38
N GLY A 1103 27.27 9.13 63.10
CA GLY A 1103 28.60 9.63 62.68
C GLY A 1103 28.80 9.53 61.16
N SER A 1104 29.45 10.54 60.56
CA SER A 1104 29.80 10.58 59.13
C SER A 1104 31.31 10.79 58.93
N SER A 1105 31.77 10.69 57.68
CA SER A 1105 33.06 11.15 57.11
C SER A 1105 34.36 10.32 57.32
N ASN A 1106 34.72 9.61 56.24
CA ASN A 1106 35.89 9.84 55.36
C ASN A 1106 37.36 9.52 55.79
N SER A 1107 38.13 9.08 54.77
CA SER A 1107 39.58 9.29 54.53
C SER A 1107 40.71 8.46 55.19
N SER A 1108 41.10 7.37 54.49
CA SER A 1108 42.45 7.19 53.87
C SER A 1108 43.74 6.83 54.67
N SER A 1109 44.75 6.36 53.91
CA SER A 1109 46.17 6.07 54.24
C SER A 1109 46.48 4.78 55.05
N GLY A 1110 47.62 4.09 54.86
CA GLY A 1110 48.69 4.26 53.85
C GLY A 1110 49.94 3.37 54.10
N ALA A 1111 50.93 3.42 53.19
CA ALA A 1111 52.22 2.68 53.14
C ALA A 1111 52.13 1.15 52.87
N ALA A 1112 52.89 0.51 51.96
CA ALA A 1112 54.35 0.53 51.61
C ALA A 1112 55.20 -0.31 52.60
N VAL A 1113 56.31 -1.00 52.24
CA VAL A 1113 57.43 -0.67 51.33
C VAL A 1113 58.02 -1.94 50.64
N ALA A 1114 58.88 -1.76 49.61
CA ALA A 1114 59.68 -2.76 48.87
C ALA A 1114 60.95 -3.23 49.68
N PRO A 1115 62.07 -3.83 49.15
CA PRO A 1115 62.53 -4.02 47.76
C PRO A 1115 63.23 -5.38 47.40
N ALA A 1116 63.89 -5.37 46.24
CA ALA A 1116 64.79 -6.36 45.58
C ALA A 1116 66.06 -6.75 46.42
N PRO A 1117 67.05 -7.61 45.99
CA PRO A 1117 67.55 -7.80 44.61
C PRO A 1117 68.20 -9.16 44.18
N ALA A 1118 68.73 -9.16 42.93
CA ALA A 1118 69.93 -9.88 42.42
C ALA A 1118 69.87 -11.41 42.11
N ALA A 1119 70.66 -11.98 41.16
CA ALA A 1119 71.38 -11.43 39.96
C ALA A 1119 72.02 -12.57 39.10
N ASN A 1120 72.44 -12.25 37.86
CA ASN A 1120 73.59 -12.82 37.09
C ASN A 1120 73.49 -14.28 36.53
N THR A 1121 74.12 -14.70 35.40
CA THR A 1121 74.97 -14.00 34.37
C THR A 1121 75.15 -14.81 33.06
N ALA A 1122 75.41 -14.09 31.93
CA ALA A 1122 76.20 -14.47 30.72
C ALA A 1122 75.67 -15.61 29.81
N THR A 1123 75.98 -15.70 28.49
CA THR A 1123 77.00 -15.08 27.59
C THR A 1123 76.38 -15.04 26.15
N ILE A 1124 76.30 -13.95 25.36
CA ILE A 1124 77.32 -13.19 24.57
C ILE A 1124 78.09 -14.12 23.58
N VAL A 1125 78.36 -13.81 22.29
CA VAL A 1125 78.43 -12.59 21.43
C VAL A 1125 77.44 -12.68 20.20
N ASP A 1126 77.40 -11.91 19.09
CA ASP A 1126 78.22 -10.84 18.44
C ASP A 1126 77.36 -9.90 17.51
N ALA A 1127 77.96 -8.97 16.73
CA ALA A 1127 77.25 -7.98 15.87
C ALA A 1127 77.99 -7.49 14.57
N ALA A 1128 77.42 -6.45 13.90
CA ALA A 1128 77.92 -5.58 12.77
C ALA A 1128 77.69 -6.06 11.30
N VAL A 1129 76.93 -5.38 10.40
CA VAL A 1129 77.04 -3.99 9.81
C VAL A 1129 78.37 -3.80 9.04
N PRO A 1130 78.42 -3.52 7.70
CA PRO A 1130 78.11 -2.18 7.14
C PRO A 1130 77.73 -2.01 5.62
N THR A 1131 77.38 -0.75 5.23
CA THR A 1131 77.44 -0.09 3.87
C THR A 1131 76.57 -0.64 2.70
N ALA A 1132 75.79 0.11 1.90
CA ALA A 1132 75.83 1.45 1.24
C ALA A 1132 76.19 1.37 -0.28
N GLY A 1133 75.69 2.21 -1.20
CA GLY A 1133 74.66 3.28 -1.15
C GLY A 1133 74.72 4.27 -2.34
N ALA A 1134 73.76 5.22 -2.42
CA ALA A 1134 73.72 6.43 -3.30
C ALA A 1134 73.53 6.18 -4.84
N VAL A 1135 73.22 7.15 -5.72
CA VAL A 1135 73.33 8.64 -5.72
C VAL A 1135 72.09 9.34 -6.33
N THR A 1136 71.86 10.62 -5.99
CA THR A 1136 70.72 11.49 -6.35
C THR A 1136 71.04 12.54 -7.45
N LYS A 1137 70.01 13.27 -7.96
CA LYS A 1137 70.03 14.76 -7.99
C LYS A 1137 68.68 15.47 -8.27
N THR A 1138 68.63 16.73 -7.85
CA THR A 1138 67.52 17.70 -7.79
C THR A 1138 67.45 18.68 -8.98
N ALA A 1139 66.27 19.30 -9.25
CA ALA A 1139 66.04 20.77 -9.07
C ALA A 1139 64.78 21.36 -9.78
N SER A 1140 63.96 22.10 -9.01
CA SER A 1140 63.48 23.49 -9.22
C SER A 1140 62.62 23.97 -10.43
N THR A 1141 61.50 24.62 -10.10
CA THR A 1141 60.92 25.91 -10.61
C THR A 1141 60.39 26.13 -12.05
N ASP A 1142 59.16 26.68 -12.08
CA ASP A 1142 58.66 27.84 -12.86
C ASP A 1142 58.30 27.82 -14.36
N ALA A 1143 56.99 28.02 -14.58
CA ALA A 1143 56.35 29.13 -15.31
C ALA A 1143 56.32 29.26 -16.87
N LYS A 1144 55.08 29.52 -17.34
CA LYS A 1144 54.66 30.46 -18.41
C LYS A 1144 55.01 30.23 -19.90
N LYS A 1145 53.93 29.87 -20.63
CA LYS A 1145 53.22 30.73 -21.61
C LYS A 1145 53.57 30.64 -23.13
N THR A 1146 52.49 30.80 -23.93
CA THR A 1146 52.41 31.45 -25.27
C THR A 1146 52.75 30.71 -26.57
N THR A 1147 51.69 30.15 -27.20
CA THR A 1147 51.16 30.49 -28.55
C THR A 1147 51.94 30.28 -29.87
N LYS A 1148 51.15 29.85 -30.89
CA LYS A 1148 51.20 30.26 -32.33
C LYS A 1148 52.39 29.75 -33.18
N SER A 1149 52.26 29.47 -34.49
CA SER A 1149 51.07 29.26 -35.35
C SER A 1149 51.49 28.68 -36.73
N SER A 1150 50.49 28.32 -37.53
CA SER A 1150 50.38 28.67 -38.97
C SER A 1150 50.91 27.76 -40.11
N THR A 1151 49.95 27.42 -40.99
CA THR A 1151 49.94 27.55 -42.47
C THR A 1151 50.38 26.46 -43.47
N LYS A 1152 49.39 26.09 -44.30
CA LYS A 1152 49.34 26.05 -45.80
C LYS A 1152 50.04 24.95 -46.63
N VAL A 1153 49.25 24.34 -47.52
CA VAL A 1153 49.22 24.44 -49.02
C VAL A 1153 48.55 23.14 -49.53
N THR A 1154 47.28 23.07 -49.96
CA THR A 1154 46.61 23.63 -51.17
C THR A 1154 46.95 22.94 -52.51
N LYS A 1155 46.00 22.18 -53.09
CA LYS A 1155 45.38 22.34 -54.44
C LYS A 1155 44.23 21.32 -54.61
N THR A 1156 43.01 21.62 -55.09
CA THR A 1156 42.51 22.29 -56.33
C THR A 1156 42.74 21.42 -57.57
N VAL A 1157 41.70 21.04 -58.35
CA VAL A 1157 41.08 21.76 -59.50
C VAL A 1157 39.77 21.00 -59.88
N THR A 1158 38.56 21.59 -59.76
CA THR A 1158 37.63 22.13 -60.82
C THR A 1158 37.18 21.12 -61.91
N VAL A 1159 36.15 21.28 -62.76
CA VAL A 1159 35.21 22.37 -63.21
C VAL A 1159 33.92 21.64 -63.75
N GLU A 1160 32.79 22.12 -64.30
CA GLU A 1160 32.20 23.33 -64.96
C GLU A 1160 30.64 23.22 -64.80
N ASP A 1161 29.78 24.04 -65.44
CA ASP A 1161 28.95 25.09 -64.82
C ASP A 1161 27.45 24.88 -65.22
N GLU A 1162 26.46 25.78 -65.45
CA GLU A 1162 26.35 27.22 -65.80
C GLU A 1162 24.85 27.73 -65.72
N ALA A 1163 24.59 28.97 -65.27
CA ALA A 1163 23.40 29.86 -65.54
C ALA A 1163 21.95 29.56 -64.99
N GLU A 1164 21.03 30.53 -64.76
CA GLU A 1164 21.00 32.01 -65.01
C GLU A 1164 19.99 32.82 -64.13
N ALA A 1165 20.31 34.13 -63.88
CA ALA A 1165 19.42 35.31 -63.61
C ALA A 1165 18.44 35.36 -62.38
N GLU A 1166 18.12 36.52 -61.74
CA GLU A 1166 18.55 37.95 -61.85
C GLU A 1166 18.25 38.76 -60.54
N GLU A 1167 19.14 39.70 -60.15
CA GLU A 1167 18.97 41.06 -59.53
C GLU A 1167 17.95 41.37 -58.36
N THR A 1168 18.12 42.36 -57.44
CA THR A 1168 19.14 43.44 -57.18
C THR A 1168 19.12 43.97 -55.70
N GLU A 1169 20.28 44.47 -55.21
CA GLU A 1169 20.62 45.68 -54.36
C GLU A 1169 19.63 46.26 -53.28
N GLU A 1170 20.01 46.97 -52.19
CA GLU A 1170 21.23 47.40 -51.43
C GLU A 1170 20.77 47.78 -49.97
N SER A 1171 21.51 48.21 -48.93
CA SER A 1171 22.92 48.56 -48.58
C SER A 1171 23.25 47.96 -47.16
N GLU A 1172 24.28 48.19 -46.31
CA GLU A 1172 25.33 49.22 -45.99
C GLU A 1172 24.82 50.53 -45.33
N GLU A 1173 25.51 51.21 -44.39
CA GLU A 1173 26.95 51.25 -44.00
C GLU A 1173 27.17 51.48 -42.46
N ALA A 1174 28.40 51.80 -41.98
CA ALA A 1174 28.81 51.93 -40.56
C ALA A 1174 29.94 52.98 -40.31
N VAL A 1175 30.54 52.98 -39.10
CA VAL A 1175 31.90 53.52 -38.71
C VAL A 1175 32.04 54.90 -37.99
N GLU A 1176 32.65 54.83 -36.79
CA GLU A 1176 33.57 55.72 -36.02
C GLU A 1176 33.42 57.28 -35.87
N ASP A 1177 33.21 57.70 -34.59
CA ASP A 1177 34.18 58.43 -33.71
C ASP A 1177 34.32 59.99 -33.63
N ASN A 1178 34.58 60.42 -32.37
CA ASN A 1178 35.38 61.54 -31.85
C ASN A 1178 34.85 62.98 -31.57
N SER A 1179 35.36 63.54 -30.45
CA SER A 1179 35.25 64.92 -29.89
C SER A 1179 33.84 65.49 -29.60
N ALA A 1180 33.48 66.00 -28.41
CA ALA A 1180 34.11 66.99 -27.49
C ALA A 1180 33.93 68.46 -27.98
N GLU A 1181 33.73 69.49 -27.15
CA GLU A 1181 33.98 69.65 -25.70
C GLU A 1181 33.20 70.87 -25.10
N GLU A 1182 33.29 71.09 -23.77
CA GLU A 1182 33.06 72.37 -23.03
C GLU A 1182 31.61 72.94 -22.93
N THR A 1183 31.16 73.70 -21.91
CA THR A 1183 31.61 74.11 -20.53
C THR A 1183 30.37 74.67 -19.76
N GLN A 1184 30.30 75.03 -18.46
CA GLN A 1184 31.25 75.12 -17.32
C GLN A 1184 30.49 74.95 -15.96
N GLU A 1185 31.18 75.30 -14.86
CA GLU A 1185 30.76 75.51 -13.45
C GLU A 1185 30.52 74.26 -12.57
N THR A 1186 31.38 73.73 -11.68
CA THR A 1186 32.72 74.02 -11.05
C THR A 1186 32.59 74.05 -9.52
N GLU A 1187 33.54 73.58 -8.69
CA GLU A 1187 34.53 72.50 -8.88
C GLU A 1187 35.15 72.07 -7.52
N THR A 1188 35.96 71.03 -7.62
CA THR A 1188 36.87 70.32 -6.70
C THR A 1188 37.92 71.15 -5.94
N GLN A 1189 38.66 70.47 -5.03
CA GLN A 1189 40.13 70.46 -4.84
C GLN A 1189 40.47 69.25 -3.90
N ASP A 1190 41.52 68.43 -4.03
CA ASP A 1190 42.98 68.58 -4.27
C ASP A 1190 43.79 68.87 -2.97
N LEU A 1191 45.05 68.44 -2.75
CA LEU A 1191 45.95 67.44 -3.40
C LEU A 1191 47.17 67.14 -2.47
N GLU A 1192 47.94 66.08 -2.78
CA GLU A 1192 49.35 65.78 -2.39
C GLU A 1192 49.79 65.62 -0.90
N SER A 1193 50.83 64.76 -0.73
CA SER A 1193 51.85 64.64 0.36
C SER A 1193 51.45 64.73 1.86
N GLN A 1194 51.64 63.71 2.70
CA GLN A 1194 52.87 63.11 3.30
C GLN A 1194 53.47 63.82 4.54
N GLU A 1195 53.65 63.04 5.63
CA GLU A 1195 54.60 63.23 6.77
C GLU A 1195 54.36 64.38 7.78
N THR A 1196 54.76 64.32 9.07
CA THR A 1196 55.50 63.28 9.85
C THR A 1196 55.09 63.29 11.35
N GLU A 1197 55.23 62.15 12.05
CA GLU A 1197 55.57 61.90 13.49
C GLU A 1197 55.05 62.82 14.65
N THR A 1198 54.89 62.38 15.92
CA THR A 1198 55.51 61.27 16.67
C THR A 1198 54.69 60.79 17.91
N THR A 1199 54.87 59.50 18.30
CA THR A 1199 54.89 58.93 19.68
C THR A 1199 53.65 58.80 20.62
N ILE A 1200 53.41 57.53 21.02
CA ILE A 1200 53.33 56.99 22.42
C ILE A 1200 51.96 56.63 23.09
N THR A 1201 51.66 55.32 23.00
CA THR A 1201 51.19 54.32 24.02
C THR A 1201 49.75 54.24 24.59
N THR A 1202 49.21 53.01 24.42
CA THR A 1202 48.54 52.07 25.39
C THR A 1202 47.06 52.20 25.80
N ILE A 1203 46.37 51.04 25.67
CA ILE A 1203 45.37 50.44 26.61
C ILE A 1203 43.97 51.10 26.64
N GLU A 1204 42.83 50.38 26.57
CA GLU A 1204 42.50 48.94 26.47
C GLU A 1204 41.11 48.73 25.80
N ASP A 1205 40.83 47.51 25.35
CA ASP A 1205 39.56 46.78 25.12
C ASP A 1205 38.22 47.51 24.84
N GLU A 1206 37.63 47.24 23.66
CA GLU A 1206 36.50 46.30 23.45
C GLU A 1206 36.36 45.99 21.94
N GLU A 1207 36.23 44.71 21.54
CA GLU A 1207 36.21 44.30 20.11
C GLU A 1207 34.82 44.05 19.53
N THR A 1208 34.63 44.44 18.26
CA THR A 1208 33.58 43.93 17.35
C THR A 1208 34.15 42.83 16.46
N PRO A 1209 33.29 41.99 15.86
CA PRO A 1209 33.29 41.97 14.39
C PRO A 1209 31.90 41.75 13.76
N GLU A 1210 31.79 42.12 12.48
CA GLU A 1210 30.69 41.69 11.59
C GLU A 1210 31.26 41.43 10.18
N ALA A 1211 30.69 40.44 9.46
CA ALA A 1211 31.03 39.98 8.10
C ALA A 1211 32.47 39.45 7.83
N VAL A 1212 32.59 38.15 7.48
CA VAL A 1212 33.82 37.51 6.95
C VAL A 1212 33.46 36.44 5.91
N GLU A 1213 34.25 36.31 4.84
CA GLU A 1213 34.12 35.24 3.81
C GLU A 1213 34.61 33.88 4.33
N GLU A 1214 33.97 32.78 3.94
CA GLU A 1214 34.42 31.44 4.31
C GLU A 1214 35.76 31.06 3.66
N THR A 1215 36.76 30.72 4.47
CA THR A 1215 38.04 30.18 4.01
C THR A 1215 38.47 28.97 4.82
N SER A 1216 38.86 27.89 4.12
CA SER A 1216 39.18 26.60 4.72
C SER A 1216 40.64 26.49 5.19
N VAL A 1217 40.89 26.22 6.47
CA VAL A 1217 42.22 25.81 6.98
C VAL A 1217 42.13 24.63 7.97
N THR A 1218 43.13 23.76 7.89
CA THR A 1218 43.22 22.39 8.43
C THR A 1218 43.26 22.23 9.96
N ALA A 1219 42.61 21.15 10.39
CA ALA A 1219 42.86 20.30 11.56
C ALA A 1219 44.21 20.40 12.32
N ASN A 1220 44.12 20.38 13.67
CA ASN A 1220 44.97 19.60 14.61
C ASN A 1220 44.46 19.83 16.06
N GLY A 1221 44.13 18.83 16.89
CA GLY A 1221 43.96 17.39 16.65
C GLY A 1221 44.17 16.53 17.92
N VAL A 1222 43.23 15.64 18.26
CA VAL A 1222 43.43 14.54 19.23
C VAL A 1222 42.80 13.23 18.72
N ASN A 1223 43.54 12.58 17.80
CA ASN A 1223 43.66 11.13 17.60
C ASN A 1223 42.54 10.18 18.10
N PRO A 1224 41.61 9.74 17.22
CA PRO A 1224 40.74 8.60 17.47
C PRO A 1224 41.43 7.27 17.10
N ILE A 1225 42.31 6.77 17.98
CA ILE A 1225 42.80 5.38 17.91
C ILE A 1225 42.54 4.68 19.25
N ALA A 1226 41.89 3.52 19.14
CA ALA A 1226 41.65 2.53 20.21
C ALA A 1226 40.76 2.96 21.39
N VAL A 1227 39.45 2.74 21.23
CA VAL A 1227 38.76 1.78 22.10
C VAL A 1227 38.03 0.74 21.24
N VAL A 1228 38.77 -0.29 20.82
CA VAL A 1228 38.19 -1.64 20.77
C VAL A 1228 38.16 -2.14 22.23
N VAL A 1229 37.18 -3.00 22.56
CA VAL A 1229 36.89 -3.52 23.92
C VAL A 1229 36.09 -2.55 24.82
N ILE A 1230 34.76 -2.59 24.70
CA ILE A 1230 33.78 -2.98 25.76
C ILE A 1230 32.46 -3.37 25.08
N VAL A 1231 32.41 -4.59 24.56
CA VAL A 1231 31.19 -5.40 24.27
C VAL A 1231 31.53 -6.88 24.50
N ILE A 1232 32.76 -7.28 24.17
CA ILE A 1232 33.43 -8.49 24.68
C ILE A 1232 33.69 -8.35 26.19
N ALA A 1233 32.62 -8.37 26.98
CA ALA A 1233 32.64 -8.25 28.44
C ALA A 1233 31.44 -8.89 29.16
N ILE A 1234 30.28 -9.09 28.48
CA ILE A 1234 29.10 -9.73 29.10
C ILE A 1234 28.81 -11.15 28.55
N VAL A 1235 29.18 -11.46 27.30
CA VAL A 1235 29.10 -12.84 26.77
C VAL A 1235 30.23 -13.76 27.29
N ALA A 1236 31.28 -13.19 27.88
CA ALA A 1236 32.41 -13.94 28.46
C ALA A 1236 32.17 -14.45 29.90
N ALA A 1237 30.91 -14.55 30.35
CA ALA A 1237 30.54 -14.83 31.74
C ALA A 1237 29.86 -16.19 32.00
N VAL A 1238 29.47 -16.95 30.97
CA VAL A 1238 28.79 -18.26 31.12
C VAL A 1238 29.57 -19.41 30.47
N THR A 1239 30.02 -19.25 29.22
CA THR A 1239 30.65 -20.30 28.40
C THR A 1239 32.13 -20.54 28.75
N GLY A 1240 32.45 -20.72 30.03
CA GLY A 1240 33.84 -20.78 30.53
C GLY A 1240 34.14 -21.80 31.64
N VAL A 1241 33.16 -22.59 32.09
CA VAL A 1241 33.33 -23.52 33.24
C VAL A 1241 33.63 -24.97 32.82
N VAL A 1242 33.40 -25.34 31.55
CA VAL A 1242 33.35 -26.75 31.12
C VAL A 1242 34.34 -27.04 29.97
N ILE A 1243 35.35 -27.87 30.28
CA ILE A 1243 36.29 -28.56 29.37
C ILE A 1243 37.37 -27.69 28.69
N VAL A 1244 38.51 -27.57 29.37
CA VAL A 1244 39.69 -28.34 28.91
C VAL A 1244 40.09 -29.34 29.99
N ARG A 1245 39.39 -30.48 30.03
CA ARG A 1245 39.84 -31.65 30.78
C ARG A 1245 40.75 -32.51 29.90
N LYS A 1246 41.91 -31.94 29.53
CA LYS A 1246 43.05 -32.54 28.80
C LYS A 1246 42.76 -33.24 27.46
N ARG A 1247 43.52 -32.87 26.42
CA ARG A 1247 43.89 -33.82 25.35
C ARG A 1247 44.59 -35.05 25.97
N GLY A 1248 44.16 -36.23 25.56
CA GLY A 1248 44.74 -37.54 25.89
C GLY A 1248 44.16 -38.58 24.94
#